data_AF-A9A6T0-F1
#
_entry.id   AF-A9A6T0-F1
#
_cell.length_a   1.000
_cell.length_b   1.000
_cell.length_c   1.000
_cell.angle_alpha   90.00
_cell.angle_beta   90.00
_cell.angle_gamma   90.00
#
_symmetry.space_group_name_H-M   'P 1'
#
loop_
_entity.id
_entity.type
_entity.pdbx_description
1 polymer ?
#
loop_
_entity_poly.entity_id
_entity_poly.type
_entity_poly.pdbx_seq_one_letter_code
_entity_poly.pdbx_strand_id
1 'polypeptide(L)'
;MNKKLTLLLIFCVIGSMCPASAFDNVSNGTWYGPALNWIIDIVNVGDVSSFFDDSVTDDEYEEDDSADTSTMNQSEAEDQAVTNILGDKQTATEDMMESIQYIREAVAQEPETCSFSGDKQGGLTLSSFKVANNIHGASVFPVQITVTTPRISTDLEDVDRTTGEVDGESYSLDIKGYTNITRVTFQVVQGDVVISQYVLDDLNVSSESSSHTFTGILKAPDDNYQEISSIVDGGLVTVSQMNSILNAEVEDFEVKVIIDHKIYIWEENVEHATWYMTEHEDTEEKPDKYPEDPTDSYGYDSIYTTRNADDFIYVGQHPVNGYESGVSAEFEEVFGSELFPFQTASNGAVNNFIVPLYATMIHEFENPARFRFNILNNPKNLLPYSNDSKIQNVKFRLVAINYHMDGTCSLSFDSRSSLPDIDEDGLVDKVIPYTADNDTVEIYTYLLVTGRIYDTEVGQSYPVWYIARPSISVRSNYESITAEHSELIDAFLTDDIITWSESDTIEEFFESDIATLHDKKNEAEEWQDKCELKGTTLGVKYSKLAAEKYQNAISSLTGVDTSDVSEVRTAKTNAYLYEVEANDYLEAAKKCYYGAEDTAEILVSEYEEENDVTFGLVSLFASDFLDEINDYLSFIPYSEEINTSVPGGMLTVIVLLCGAVVVFRPKSSGYKRRWK
;
A
#
# COMPACT_ATOMS: atom_id res chain seq x y z
N MET A 1 -16.54 2.32 18.08
CA MET A 1 -17.97 1.97 17.92
C MET A 1 -18.10 0.51 17.46
N ASN A 2 -17.74 -0.50 18.28
CA ASN A 2 -17.64 -1.90 17.80
C ASN A 2 -17.60 -2.93 18.94
N LYS A 3 -18.74 -3.20 19.57
CA LYS A 3 -19.00 -4.42 20.40
C LYS A 3 -20.45 -4.89 20.29
N LYS A 4 -21.38 -3.95 20.06
CA LYS A 4 -22.82 -4.25 19.87
C LYS A 4 -23.15 -4.90 18.52
N LEU A 5 -22.36 -4.66 17.46
CA LEU A 5 -22.60 -5.21 16.12
C LEU A 5 -22.20 -6.70 16.03
N THR A 6 -21.06 -7.07 16.62
CA THR A 6 -20.58 -8.45 16.72
C THR A 6 -21.54 -9.31 17.56
N LEU A 7 -22.08 -8.77 18.66
CA LEU A 7 -23.04 -9.48 19.50
C LEU A 7 -24.40 -9.69 18.80
N LEU A 8 -24.81 -8.76 17.93
CA LEU A 8 -26.05 -8.87 17.15
C LEU A 8 -25.94 -9.97 16.05
N LEU A 9 -24.77 -10.08 15.42
CA LEU A 9 -24.47 -11.11 14.41
C LEU A 9 -24.47 -12.52 15.01
N ILE A 10 -23.88 -12.70 16.20
CA ILE A 10 -23.92 -13.99 16.91
C ILE A 10 -25.36 -14.37 17.31
N PHE A 11 -26.18 -13.40 17.73
CA PHE A 11 -27.60 -13.65 18.05
C PHE A 11 -28.44 -14.04 16.81
N CYS A 12 -28.16 -13.48 15.64
CA CYS A 12 -28.85 -13.84 14.39
C CYS A 12 -28.49 -15.25 13.91
N VAL A 13 -27.21 -15.66 14.06
CA VAL A 13 -26.73 -17.00 13.65
C VAL A 13 -27.27 -18.10 14.57
N ILE A 14 -27.28 -17.88 15.89
CA ILE A 14 -27.84 -18.85 16.85
C ILE A 14 -29.37 -18.95 16.71
N GLY A 15 -30.04 -17.84 16.37
CA GLY A 15 -31.50 -17.83 16.12
C GLY A 15 -31.93 -18.63 14.88
N SER A 16 -31.04 -18.81 13.89
CA SER A 16 -31.33 -19.56 12.66
C SER A 16 -31.08 -21.07 12.74
N MET A 17 -30.41 -21.56 13.80
CA MET A 17 -30.03 -22.98 13.94
C MET A 17 -30.99 -23.81 14.82
N CYS A 18 -32.08 -23.22 15.31
CA CYS A 18 -33.12 -23.96 16.03
C CYS A 18 -34.25 -24.40 15.07
N PRO A 19 -34.54 -25.71 14.94
CA PRO A 19 -35.68 -26.18 14.16
C PRO A 19 -36.99 -25.66 14.75
N ALA A 20 -37.86 -25.15 13.89
CA ALA A 20 -39.17 -24.56 14.19
C ALA A 20 -40.22 -25.53 14.78
N SER A 21 -39.82 -26.68 15.35
CA SER A 21 -40.71 -27.68 15.93
C SER A 21 -40.70 -27.74 17.46
N ALA A 22 -40.10 -26.76 18.15
CA ALA A 22 -40.11 -26.68 19.62
C ALA A 22 -40.97 -25.55 20.21
N PHE A 23 -41.78 -24.86 19.40
CA PHE A 23 -42.69 -23.81 19.85
C PHE A 23 -44.16 -24.16 19.58
N ASP A 24 -44.61 -25.28 20.15
CA ASP A 24 -46.04 -25.48 20.40
C ASP A 24 -46.26 -25.73 21.89
N ASN A 25 -46.95 -24.77 22.51
CA ASN A 25 -47.29 -24.64 23.94
C ASN A 25 -46.19 -24.04 24.82
N VAL A 26 -46.34 -22.75 25.15
CA VAL A 26 -46.67 -22.27 26.52
C VAL A 26 -46.68 -20.75 26.47
N SER A 27 -47.83 -20.19 26.85
CA SER A 27 -48.05 -18.76 27.07
C SER A 27 -47.51 -18.32 28.43
N ASN A 28 -47.13 -17.04 28.48
CA ASN A 28 -46.94 -16.19 29.67
C ASN A 28 -45.70 -16.44 30.56
N GLY A 29 -44.77 -15.46 30.50
CA GLY A 29 -44.12 -14.93 31.70
C GLY A 29 -42.65 -15.30 31.92
N THR A 30 -41.79 -14.29 31.80
CA THR A 30 -40.47 -14.11 32.47
C THR A 30 -39.39 -15.18 32.26
N TRP A 31 -38.40 -14.91 31.39
CA TRP A 31 -37.15 -15.68 31.35
C TRP A 31 -35.93 -14.81 30.99
N TYR A 32 -35.37 -14.09 31.98
CA TYR A 32 -34.02 -13.50 31.90
C TYR A 32 -33.09 -13.97 33.03
N GLY A 33 -33.51 -14.94 33.84
CA GLY A 33 -32.76 -15.40 35.03
C GLY A 33 -31.75 -16.53 34.78
N PRO A 34 -32.09 -17.64 34.08
CA PRO A 34 -31.21 -18.81 34.10
C PRO A 34 -30.08 -18.83 33.05
N ALA A 35 -30.22 -18.11 31.93
CA ALA A 35 -29.18 -18.08 30.88
C ALA A 35 -27.96 -17.23 31.27
N LEU A 36 -28.13 -16.23 32.14
CA LEU A 36 -27.04 -15.39 32.65
C LEU A 36 -26.21 -16.09 33.73
N ASN A 37 -26.81 -16.96 34.55
CA ASN A 37 -26.08 -17.69 35.58
C ASN A 37 -25.18 -18.79 34.99
N TRP A 38 -25.58 -19.44 33.90
CA TRP A 38 -24.75 -20.45 33.25
C TRP A 38 -23.50 -19.86 32.57
N ILE A 39 -23.60 -18.64 32.05
CA ILE A 39 -22.46 -17.92 31.43
C ILE A 39 -21.50 -17.35 32.49
N ILE A 40 -22.01 -16.96 33.66
CA ILE A 40 -21.17 -16.47 34.78
C ILE A 40 -20.43 -17.63 35.47
N ASP A 41 -21.00 -18.84 35.50
CA ASP A 41 -20.32 -20.02 36.05
C ASP A 41 -19.19 -20.55 35.14
N ILE A 42 -19.25 -20.32 33.82
CA ILE A 42 -18.16 -20.71 32.90
C ILE A 42 -16.98 -19.72 32.94
N VAL A 43 -17.23 -18.44 33.24
CA VAL A 43 -16.19 -17.39 33.27
C VAL A 43 -15.43 -17.34 34.61
N ASN A 44 -15.92 -17.99 35.68
CA ASN A 44 -15.31 -17.98 37.01
C ASN A 44 -14.51 -19.25 37.39
N VAL A 45 -14.24 -20.17 36.44
CA VAL A 45 -13.52 -21.45 36.72
C VAL A 45 -12.05 -21.45 36.25
N GLY A 46 -11.55 -20.35 35.66
CA GLY A 46 -10.13 -20.22 35.31
C GLY A 46 -9.36 -19.35 36.29
N ASP A 47 -9.11 -19.82 37.52
CA ASP A 47 -8.13 -19.19 38.41
C ASP A 47 -7.01 -20.17 38.79
N VAL A 48 -5.79 -19.65 38.62
CA VAL A 48 -4.50 -20.32 38.61
C VAL A 48 -3.95 -20.27 40.03
N SER A 49 -4.08 -21.34 40.83
CA SER A 49 -3.15 -21.67 41.93
C SER A 49 -3.69 -22.78 42.84
N SER A 50 -3.48 -24.04 42.49
CA SER A 50 -3.22 -25.13 43.45
C SER A 50 -3.11 -26.45 42.72
N PHE A 51 -2.27 -27.34 43.27
CA PHE A 51 -2.04 -28.76 42.94
C PHE A 51 -0.64 -29.09 42.38
N PHE A 52 0.37 -28.77 43.20
CA PHE A 52 1.32 -29.81 43.57
C PHE A 52 0.60 -30.78 44.52
N ASP A 53 0.50 -32.06 44.16
CA ASP A 53 1.03 -33.22 44.93
C ASP A 53 0.23 -34.51 44.64
N ASP A 54 1.01 -35.55 44.31
CA ASP A 54 0.82 -37.00 44.32
C ASP A 54 -0.59 -37.63 44.25
N SER A 55 -0.81 -38.50 43.24
CA SER A 55 -0.80 -39.98 43.40
C SER A 55 -1.66 -40.75 42.37
N VAL A 56 -1.00 -41.68 41.67
CA VAL A 56 -1.42 -43.08 41.40
C VAL A 56 -2.58 -43.35 40.41
N THR A 57 -2.15 -43.81 39.22
CA THR A 57 -2.68 -44.88 38.32
C THR A 57 -4.15 -44.84 37.86
N ASP A 58 -4.36 -44.74 36.55
CA ASP A 58 -4.66 -45.90 35.69
C ASP A 58 -4.75 -45.46 34.22
N ASP A 59 -4.28 -46.35 33.35
CA ASP A 59 -4.06 -46.20 31.91
C ASP A 59 -5.31 -45.82 31.10
N GLU A 60 -5.29 -44.69 30.39
CA GLU A 60 -6.01 -44.50 29.12
C GLU A 60 -5.18 -43.62 28.19
N TYR A 61 -4.90 -44.15 27.00
CA TYR A 61 -4.15 -43.61 25.87
C TYR A 61 -4.23 -42.08 25.73
N GLU A 62 -3.10 -41.39 25.90
CA GLU A 62 -2.88 -40.09 25.25
C GLU A 62 -2.57 -40.37 23.77
N GLU A 63 -3.43 -39.84 22.89
CA GLU A 63 -3.06 -39.59 21.50
C GLU A 63 -1.89 -38.60 21.54
N ASP A 64 -0.76 -39.06 21.03
CA ASP A 64 0.44 -38.29 20.80
C ASP A 64 0.12 -37.32 19.66
N ASP A 65 -0.09 -36.04 19.96
CA ASP A 65 -0.13 -34.94 18.99
C ASP A 65 1.31 -34.67 18.46
N SER A 66 2.03 -35.74 18.09
CA SER A 66 3.42 -35.68 17.65
C SER A 66 3.52 -35.80 16.13
N ALA A 67 4.08 -34.72 15.55
CA ALA A 67 4.80 -34.67 14.29
C ALA A 67 3.99 -34.92 12.99
N ASP A 68 3.64 -33.82 12.33
CA ASP A 68 3.66 -33.73 10.86
C ASP A 68 5.02 -34.26 10.38
N THR A 69 5.05 -35.52 9.95
CA THR A 69 6.26 -36.25 9.60
C THR A 69 6.37 -36.32 8.09
N SER A 70 7.23 -35.47 7.51
CA SER A 70 7.59 -35.59 6.10
C SER A 70 8.33 -36.90 5.84
N THR A 71 7.89 -37.65 4.82
CA THR A 71 8.53 -38.90 4.36
C THR A 71 9.58 -38.66 3.27
N MET A 72 9.80 -37.40 2.87
CA MET A 72 10.74 -37.01 1.81
C MET A 72 12.20 -37.06 2.27
N ASN A 73 13.11 -37.49 1.39
CA ASN A 73 14.55 -37.25 1.62
C ASN A 73 14.91 -35.79 1.40
N GLN A 74 16.08 -35.36 1.86
CA GLN A 74 16.51 -33.96 1.76
C GLN A 74 16.56 -33.46 0.31
N SER A 75 17.06 -34.26 -0.64
CA SER A 75 17.06 -33.87 -2.06
C SER A 75 15.64 -33.73 -2.62
N GLU A 76 14.70 -34.58 -2.21
CA GLU A 76 13.28 -34.49 -2.58
C GLU A 76 12.61 -33.30 -1.92
N ALA A 77 12.98 -33.02 -0.67
CA ALA A 77 12.56 -31.84 0.05
C ALA A 77 13.04 -30.62 -0.71
N GLU A 78 14.34 -30.49 -0.98
CA GLU A 78 14.95 -29.38 -1.73
C GLU A 78 14.32 -29.22 -3.13
N ASP A 79 14.12 -30.31 -3.87
CA ASP A 79 13.42 -30.29 -5.17
C ASP A 79 11.96 -29.83 -5.04
N GLN A 80 11.27 -30.23 -3.98
CA GLN A 80 9.91 -29.79 -3.68
C GLN A 80 9.87 -28.31 -3.31
N ALA A 81 10.84 -27.84 -2.51
CA ALA A 81 11.01 -26.43 -2.21
C ALA A 81 11.27 -25.63 -3.48
N VAL A 82 12.16 -26.09 -4.35
CA VAL A 82 12.38 -25.46 -5.65
C VAL A 82 11.11 -25.39 -6.47
N THR A 83 10.33 -26.47 -6.50
CA THR A 83 9.05 -26.53 -7.21
C THR A 83 8.03 -25.56 -6.63
N ASN A 84 7.93 -25.48 -5.31
CA ASN A 84 7.01 -24.60 -4.59
C ASN A 84 7.38 -23.13 -4.80
N ILE A 85 8.66 -22.75 -4.65
CA ILE A 85 9.16 -21.39 -4.94
C ILE A 85 8.84 -20.97 -6.38
N LEU A 86 9.05 -21.88 -7.35
CA LEU A 86 8.77 -21.58 -8.75
C LEU A 86 7.26 -21.50 -9.04
N GLY A 87 6.43 -22.30 -8.38
CA GLY A 87 4.97 -22.21 -8.44
C GLY A 87 4.45 -20.90 -7.85
N ASP A 88 4.91 -20.57 -6.65
CA ASP A 88 4.58 -19.34 -5.94
C ASP A 88 5.04 -18.10 -6.69
N LYS A 89 6.10 -18.20 -7.50
CA LYS A 89 6.57 -17.06 -8.30
C LYS A 89 5.49 -16.55 -9.22
N GLN A 90 4.70 -17.46 -9.80
CA GLN A 90 3.57 -17.08 -10.65
C GLN A 90 2.52 -16.35 -9.81
N THR A 91 2.12 -16.92 -8.68
CA THR A 91 1.16 -16.33 -7.74
C THR A 91 1.61 -14.95 -7.27
N ALA A 92 2.85 -14.81 -6.79
CA ALA A 92 3.42 -13.53 -6.35
C ALA A 92 3.50 -12.50 -7.50
N THR A 93 3.68 -12.96 -8.75
CA THR A 93 3.64 -12.08 -9.92
C THR A 93 2.20 -11.61 -10.19
N GLU A 94 1.23 -12.51 -10.07
CA GLU A 94 -0.20 -12.20 -10.20
C GLU A 94 -0.63 -11.22 -9.09
N ASP A 95 -0.29 -11.48 -7.83
CA ASP A 95 -0.55 -10.61 -6.67
C ASP A 95 0.09 -9.22 -6.83
N MET A 96 1.32 -9.16 -7.31
CA MET A 96 1.97 -7.89 -7.61
C MET A 96 1.18 -7.14 -8.70
N MET A 97 0.80 -7.81 -9.79
CA MET A 97 0.04 -7.19 -10.87
C MET A 97 -1.36 -6.74 -10.42
N GLU A 98 -2.04 -7.53 -9.58
CA GLU A 98 -3.30 -7.17 -8.95
C GLU A 98 -3.14 -5.97 -8.02
N SER A 99 -2.09 -5.92 -7.20
CA SER A 99 -1.82 -4.78 -6.33
C SER A 99 -1.53 -3.51 -7.13
N ILE A 100 -0.77 -3.60 -8.23
CA ILE A 100 -0.52 -2.47 -9.15
C ILE A 100 -1.84 -2.01 -9.77
N GLN A 101 -2.68 -2.93 -10.21
CA GLN A 101 -3.98 -2.61 -10.80
C GLN A 101 -4.91 -1.99 -9.76
N TYR A 102 -4.97 -2.54 -8.55
CA TYR A 102 -5.71 -1.99 -7.43
C TYR A 102 -5.22 -0.59 -7.07
N ILE A 103 -3.91 -0.37 -6.98
CA ILE A 103 -3.35 0.98 -6.76
C ILE A 103 -3.79 1.88 -7.90
N ARG A 104 -3.64 1.49 -9.17
CA ARG A 104 -4.07 2.30 -10.32
C ARG A 104 -5.56 2.66 -10.29
N GLU A 105 -6.42 1.74 -9.88
CA GLU A 105 -7.86 1.97 -9.74
C GLU A 105 -8.20 2.81 -8.51
N ALA A 106 -7.57 2.54 -7.36
CA ALA A 106 -7.77 3.29 -6.12
C ALA A 106 -7.27 4.73 -6.24
N VAL A 107 -6.16 4.93 -6.95
CA VAL A 107 -5.57 6.24 -7.25
C VAL A 107 -6.14 6.86 -8.53
N ALA A 108 -7.16 6.25 -9.16
CA ALA A 108 -7.84 6.86 -10.29
C ALA A 108 -8.54 8.14 -9.81
N GLN A 109 -8.28 9.23 -10.53
CA GLN A 109 -8.76 10.56 -10.15
C GLN A 109 -10.00 10.91 -10.97
N GLU A 110 -11.14 11.02 -10.29
CA GLU A 110 -12.33 11.63 -10.88
C GLU A 110 -12.65 12.94 -10.14
N PRO A 111 -12.70 14.08 -10.83
CA PRO A 111 -13.04 15.33 -10.14
C PRO A 111 -14.46 15.31 -9.57
N GLU A 112 -14.55 15.47 -8.26
CA GLU A 112 -15.79 15.54 -7.50
C GLU A 112 -16.08 16.99 -7.09
N THR A 113 -17.37 17.32 -7.00
CA THR A 113 -17.78 18.70 -6.70
C THR A 113 -17.49 19.04 -5.24
N CYS A 114 -16.67 20.06 -5.03
CA CYS A 114 -16.36 20.61 -3.73
C CYS A 114 -17.39 21.66 -3.33
N SER A 115 -17.59 21.80 -2.02
CA SER A 115 -18.20 23.01 -1.49
C SER A 115 -17.20 24.16 -1.56
N PHE A 116 -17.68 25.37 -1.87
CA PHE A 116 -16.81 26.54 -2.00
C PHE A 116 -17.49 27.80 -1.46
N SER A 117 -16.69 28.81 -1.20
CA SER A 117 -17.14 30.18 -0.96
C SER A 117 -16.29 31.17 -1.72
N GLY A 118 -16.85 32.35 -2.00
CA GLY A 118 -16.16 33.35 -2.78
C GLY A 118 -17.03 34.56 -3.04
N ASP A 119 -16.39 35.59 -3.58
CA ASP A 119 -17.04 36.85 -3.94
C ASP A 119 -17.42 36.82 -5.42
N LYS A 120 -18.72 36.85 -5.68
CA LYS A 120 -19.27 37.05 -7.02
C LYS A 120 -19.06 38.50 -7.42
N GLN A 121 -18.23 38.76 -8.42
CA GLN A 121 -18.07 40.08 -9.03
C GLN A 121 -18.55 40.08 -10.49
N GLY A 122 -18.99 41.24 -10.97
CA GLY A 122 -19.39 41.41 -12.37
C GLY A 122 -20.51 40.48 -12.85
N GLY A 123 -21.38 40.00 -11.97
CA GLY A 123 -22.46 39.08 -12.36
C GLY A 123 -22.02 37.64 -12.69
N LEU A 124 -20.71 37.34 -12.74
CA LEU A 124 -20.17 36.02 -13.05
C LEU A 124 -20.52 35.00 -11.96
N THR A 125 -21.00 33.82 -12.33
CA THR A 125 -21.33 32.76 -11.35
C THR A 125 -20.47 31.53 -11.54
N LEU A 126 -19.93 31.00 -10.43
CA LEU A 126 -19.33 29.67 -10.41
C LEU A 126 -20.42 28.62 -10.19
N SER A 127 -20.65 27.77 -11.18
CA SER A 127 -21.70 26.73 -11.15
C SER A 127 -21.18 25.38 -10.67
N SER A 128 -19.89 25.11 -10.86
CA SER A 128 -19.23 23.89 -10.39
C SER A 128 -17.75 24.16 -10.09
N PHE A 129 -17.28 23.62 -8.98
CA PHE A 129 -15.86 23.57 -8.60
C PHE A 129 -15.56 22.11 -8.28
N LYS A 130 -14.72 21.47 -9.09
CA LYS A 130 -14.34 20.07 -8.90
C LYS A 130 -12.84 19.92 -8.64
N VAL A 131 -12.51 19.07 -7.69
CA VAL A 131 -11.14 18.67 -7.33
C VAL A 131 -11.09 17.14 -7.37
N ALA A 132 -9.94 16.56 -7.71
CA ALA A 132 -9.75 15.11 -7.66
C ALA A 132 -10.16 14.53 -6.31
N ASN A 133 -10.95 13.46 -6.32
CA ASN A 133 -11.52 12.85 -5.12
C ASN A 133 -10.59 11.85 -4.38
N ASN A 134 -9.50 11.42 -5.02
CA ASN A 134 -8.54 10.47 -4.50
C ASN A 134 -7.10 10.95 -4.76
N ILE A 135 -6.61 11.86 -3.92
CA ILE A 135 -5.24 12.36 -4.00
C ILE A 135 -4.40 11.56 -3.02
N HIS A 136 -3.35 10.89 -3.48
CA HIS A 136 -2.47 10.02 -2.70
C HIS A 136 -1.08 10.63 -2.59
N GLY A 137 -0.68 10.98 -1.36
CA GLY A 137 0.61 11.61 -1.09
C GLY A 137 0.81 12.94 -1.85
N ALA A 138 2.06 13.28 -2.13
CA ALA A 138 2.47 14.54 -2.77
C ALA A 138 2.25 14.55 -4.30
N SER A 139 1.09 14.07 -4.75
CA SER A 139 0.76 13.87 -6.15
C SER A 139 0.28 15.13 -6.86
N VAL A 140 0.43 15.13 -8.19
CA VAL A 140 -0.25 16.04 -9.12
C VAL A 140 -1.66 15.53 -9.39
N PHE A 141 -2.64 16.42 -9.39
CA PHE A 141 -4.06 16.09 -9.51
C PHE A 141 -4.83 17.11 -10.37
N PRO A 142 -5.91 16.69 -11.05
CA PRO A 142 -6.74 17.58 -11.87
C PRO A 142 -7.69 18.46 -11.06
N VAL A 143 -7.98 19.64 -11.62
CA VAL A 143 -8.99 20.59 -11.12
C VAL A 143 -9.84 21.09 -12.28
N GLN A 144 -11.12 21.34 -12.01
CA GLN A 144 -12.05 21.88 -12.99
C GLN A 144 -12.99 22.91 -12.36
N ILE A 145 -13.27 23.99 -13.09
CA ILE A 145 -14.36 24.90 -12.77
C ILE A 145 -15.30 25.08 -13.96
N THR A 146 -16.56 25.34 -13.68
CA THR A 146 -17.54 25.76 -14.69
C THR A 146 -18.17 27.08 -14.26
N VAL A 147 -17.99 28.11 -15.08
CA VAL A 147 -18.49 29.46 -14.82
C VAL A 147 -19.54 29.84 -15.84
N THR A 148 -20.53 30.63 -15.43
CA THR A 148 -21.56 31.16 -16.31
C THR A 148 -21.43 32.67 -16.37
N THR A 149 -21.28 33.19 -17.59
CA THR A 149 -21.27 34.63 -17.86
C THR A 149 -22.67 35.22 -17.65
N PRO A 150 -22.78 36.43 -17.07
CA PRO A 150 -24.07 37.07 -16.82
C PRO A 150 -24.81 37.42 -18.11
N ARG A 151 -26.10 37.67 -17.99
CA ARG A 151 -26.85 38.46 -18.95
C ARG A 151 -26.70 39.95 -18.64
N ILE A 152 -26.13 40.73 -19.56
CA ILE A 152 -25.75 42.13 -19.30
C ILE A 152 -26.98 43.01 -19.06
N SER A 153 -28.07 42.74 -19.76
CA SER A 153 -29.32 43.52 -19.66
C SER A 153 -30.11 43.29 -18.35
N THR A 154 -29.81 42.24 -17.58
CA THR A 154 -30.63 41.86 -16.41
C THR A 154 -29.87 41.50 -15.15
N ASP A 155 -28.62 41.06 -15.24
CA ASP A 155 -27.93 40.38 -14.13
C ASP A 155 -26.84 41.23 -13.47
N LEU A 156 -26.61 42.45 -13.97
CA LEU A 156 -25.65 43.40 -13.39
C LEU A 156 -26.39 44.37 -12.47
N GLU A 157 -26.02 44.35 -11.18
CA GLU A 157 -26.63 45.21 -10.16
C GLU A 157 -26.14 46.67 -10.23
N ASP A 158 -24.95 46.90 -10.81
CA ASP A 158 -24.28 48.21 -10.85
C ASP A 158 -24.42 48.96 -12.20
N VAL A 159 -25.17 48.41 -13.16
CA VAL A 159 -25.44 49.10 -14.42
C VAL A 159 -26.71 49.91 -14.24
N ASP A 160 -26.56 51.21 -13.98
CA ASP A 160 -27.67 52.15 -13.97
C ASP A 160 -28.38 52.06 -15.32
N ARG A 161 -29.67 51.68 -15.30
CA ARG A 161 -30.47 51.71 -16.53
C ARG A 161 -30.67 53.15 -16.93
N THR A 162 -29.87 53.59 -17.90
CA THR A 162 -29.95 54.93 -18.45
C THR A 162 -31.31 55.14 -19.12
N THR A 163 -32.10 56.08 -18.59
CA THR A 163 -33.37 56.50 -19.17
C THR A 163 -33.16 57.79 -19.97
N GLY A 164 -33.55 57.80 -21.23
CA GLY A 164 -33.65 59.03 -22.01
C GLY A 164 -34.97 59.76 -21.75
N GLU A 165 -35.01 61.07 -22.01
CA GLU A 165 -36.23 61.89 -21.95
C GLU A 165 -36.34 62.72 -23.23
N VAL A 166 -37.46 62.59 -23.94
CA VAL A 166 -37.82 63.44 -25.08
C VAL A 166 -39.24 63.94 -24.87
N ASP A 167 -39.44 65.25 -25.00
CA ASP A 167 -40.74 65.93 -24.82
C ASP A 167 -41.48 65.61 -23.50
N GLY A 168 -40.74 65.30 -22.44
CA GLY A 168 -41.30 64.98 -21.12
C GLY A 168 -41.74 63.52 -20.94
N GLU A 169 -41.52 62.65 -21.94
CA GLU A 169 -41.73 61.21 -21.84
C GLU A 169 -40.38 60.50 -21.61
N SER A 170 -40.31 59.70 -20.54
CA SER A 170 -39.14 58.88 -20.22
C SER A 170 -39.21 57.52 -20.92
N TYR A 171 -38.09 57.05 -21.45
CA TYR A 171 -37.96 55.71 -22.04
C TYR A 171 -36.65 55.04 -21.60
N SER A 172 -36.64 53.72 -21.58
CA SER A 172 -35.45 52.92 -21.25
C SER A 172 -34.60 52.73 -22.49
N LEU A 173 -33.31 53.04 -22.42
CA LEU A 173 -32.36 52.66 -23.47
C LEU A 173 -32.14 51.15 -23.44
N ASP A 174 -32.03 50.54 -24.63
CA ASP A 174 -31.59 49.15 -24.76
C ASP A 174 -30.09 49.04 -24.43
N ILE A 175 -29.70 47.93 -23.79
CA ILE A 175 -28.31 47.67 -23.41
C ILE A 175 -27.95 46.28 -23.92
N LYS A 176 -26.80 46.20 -24.61
CA LYS A 176 -26.17 44.92 -24.95
C LYS A 176 -24.74 44.90 -24.43
N GLY A 177 -24.19 43.71 -24.29
CA GLY A 177 -22.79 43.57 -23.94
C GLY A 177 -22.35 42.12 -23.94
N TYR A 178 -21.12 41.90 -23.50
CA TYR A 178 -20.61 40.57 -23.24
C TYR A 178 -19.57 40.62 -22.14
N THR A 179 -19.31 39.45 -21.54
CA THR A 179 -18.18 39.24 -20.64
C THR A 179 -17.05 38.58 -21.42
N ASN A 180 -15.83 39.07 -21.23
CA ASN A 180 -14.62 38.48 -21.75
C ASN A 180 -13.76 37.96 -20.60
N ILE A 181 -13.62 36.65 -20.50
CA ILE A 181 -12.71 36.01 -19.53
C ILE A 181 -11.32 35.97 -20.16
N THR A 182 -10.38 36.67 -19.53
CA THR A 182 -9.02 36.81 -20.06
C THR A 182 -8.06 35.82 -19.43
N ARG A 183 -8.27 35.49 -18.14
CA ARG A 183 -7.35 34.62 -17.39
C ARG A 183 -8.07 33.87 -16.28
N VAL A 184 -7.65 32.63 -16.06
CA VAL A 184 -8.08 31.79 -14.93
C VAL A 184 -6.83 31.26 -14.22
N THR A 185 -6.73 31.51 -12.91
CA THR A 185 -5.62 31.05 -12.08
C THR A 185 -6.14 30.11 -11.01
N PHE A 186 -5.70 28.85 -11.03
CA PHE A 186 -5.93 27.87 -9.97
C PHE A 186 -4.74 27.88 -9.00
N GLN A 187 -5.01 27.68 -7.71
CA GLN A 187 -4.01 27.71 -6.64
C GLN A 187 -4.32 26.65 -5.59
N VAL A 188 -3.30 25.94 -5.12
CA VAL A 188 -3.34 25.22 -3.83
C VAL A 188 -2.86 26.19 -2.76
N VAL A 189 -3.65 26.33 -1.69
CA VAL A 189 -3.37 27.27 -0.60
C VAL A 189 -3.40 26.59 0.76
N GLN A 190 -2.52 27.04 1.64
CA GLN A 190 -2.50 26.70 3.07
C GLN A 190 -2.58 27.99 3.86
N GLY A 191 -3.78 28.31 4.36
CA GLY A 191 -4.08 29.65 4.85
C GLY A 191 -3.86 30.68 3.74
N ASP A 192 -2.98 31.65 3.98
CA ASP A 192 -2.66 32.72 3.03
C ASP A 192 -1.48 32.38 2.09
N VAL A 193 -0.87 31.20 2.23
CA VAL A 193 0.31 30.80 1.45
C VAL A 193 -0.12 30.04 0.21
N VAL A 194 0.37 30.46 -0.96
CA VAL A 194 0.19 29.72 -2.23
C VAL A 194 1.31 28.70 -2.37
N ILE A 195 0.93 27.42 -2.44
CA ILE A 195 1.86 26.28 -2.50
C ILE A 195 2.12 25.87 -3.96
N SER A 196 1.06 25.83 -4.76
CA SER A 196 1.10 25.48 -6.18
C SER A 196 0.12 26.36 -6.94
N GLN A 197 0.42 26.66 -8.20
CA GLN A 197 -0.50 27.38 -9.07
C GLN A 197 -0.50 26.80 -10.49
N TYR A 198 -1.61 27.03 -11.19
CA TYR A 198 -1.80 26.74 -12.61
C TYR A 198 -2.49 27.94 -13.26
N VAL A 199 -1.95 28.45 -14.36
CA VAL A 199 -2.41 29.71 -14.98
C VAL A 199 -2.78 29.45 -16.43
N LEU A 200 -4.07 29.65 -16.73
CA LEU A 200 -4.59 29.76 -18.07
C LEU A 200 -4.66 31.24 -18.44
N ASP A 201 -3.76 31.69 -19.31
CA ASP A 201 -3.69 33.08 -19.77
C ASP A 201 -4.15 33.21 -21.23
N ASP A 202 -4.36 34.44 -21.70
CA ASP A 202 -4.72 34.76 -23.09
C ASP A 202 -5.98 34.01 -23.61
N LEU A 203 -6.92 33.66 -22.72
CA LEU A 203 -8.09 32.83 -23.04
C LEU A 203 -9.08 33.47 -24.02
N ASN A 204 -9.24 34.80 -23.94
CA ASN A 204 -10.16 35.63 -24.75
C ASN A 204 -11.55 35.00 -24.99
N VAL A 205 -12.15 34.42 -23.94
CA VAL A 205 -13.46 33.76 -24.01
C VAL A 205 -14.55 34.81 -23.84
N SER A 206 -15.13 35.24 -24.96
CA SER A 206 -16.17 36.27 -25.01
C SER A 206 -17.56 35.68 -25.18
N SER A 207 -18.47 35.95 -24.24
CA SER A 207 -19.87 35.49 -24.32
C SER A 207 -20.83 36.26 -23.42
N GLU A 208 -22.13 36.03 -23.62
CA GLU A 208 -23.20 36.44 -22.71
C GLU A 208 -24.05 35.22 -22.37
N SER A 209 -24.54 35.11 -21.13
CA SER A 209 -25.45 34.03 -20.68
C SER A 209 -25.00 32.61 -21.05
N SER A 210 -23.68 32.38 -21.09
CA SER A 210 -23.07 31.12 -21.55
C SER A 210 -22.16 30.53 -20.50
N SER A 211 -22.16 29.19 -20.40
CA SER A 211 -21.31 28.43 -19.48
C SER A 211 -20.01 27.98 -20.16
N HIS A 212 -18.91 28.12 -19.44
CA HIS A 212 -17.56 27.74 -19.87
C HIS A 212 -16.90 26.88 -18.82
N THR A 213 -16.20 25.85 -19.26
CA THR A 213 -15.44 24.95 -18.39
C THR A 213 -13.96 25.19 -18.58
N PHE A 214 -13.24 25.37 -17.48
CA PHE A 214 -11.79 25.49 -17.45
C PHE A 214 -11.21 24.36 -16.63
N THR A 215 -10.12 23.79 -17.11
CA THR A 215 -9.43 22.64 -16.54
C THR A 215 -7.97 22.99 -16.28
N GLY A 216 -7.36 22.35 -15.29
CA GLY A 216 -5.93 22.45 -15.04
C GLY A 216 -5.44 21.30 -14.17
N ILE A 217 -4.14 21.30 -13.88
CA ILE A 217 -3.53 20.36 -12.94
C ILE A 217 -2.82 21.15 -11.83
N LEU A 218 -2.89 20.64 -10.61
CA LEU A 218 -2.26 21.22 -9.42
C LEU A 218 -1.45 20.15 -8.71
N LYS A 219 -0.63 20.55 -7.73
CA LYS A 219 0.11 19.63 -6.88
C LYS A 219 -0.29 19.81 -5.42
N ALA A 220 -0.47 18.70 -4.72
CA ALA A 220 -0.66 18.69 -3.28
C ALA A 220 0.55 19.31 -2.54
N PRO A 221 0.37 19.82 -1.32
CA PRO A 221 1.48 20.30 -0.51
C PRO A 221 2.59 19.25 -0.36
N ASP A 222 3.84 19.72 -0.39
CA ASP A 222 5.01 18.83 -0.37
C ASP A 222 6.21 19.52 0.26
N ASP A 223 6.34 19.36 1.57
CA ASP A 223 7.46 19.90 2.34
C ASP A 223 8.74 19.08 2.17
N ASN A 224 8.63 17.84 1.67
CA ASN A 224 9.73 16.89 1.63
C ASN A 224 10.53 16.95 0.32
N TYR A 225 9.97 17.50 -0.77
CA TYR A 225 10.63 17.50 -2.08
C TYR A 225 12.06 18.06 -2.07
N GLN A 226 12.31 19.16 -1.36
CA GLN A 226 13.64 19.78 -1.34
C GLN A 226 14.67 18.88 -0.62
N GLU A 227 14.27 18.25 0.48
CA GLU A 227 15.12 17.29 1.19
C GLU A 227 15.40 16.06 0.30
N ILE A 228 14.36 15.51 -0.33
CA ILE A 228 14.47 14.33 -1.19
C ILE A 228 15.33 14.63 -2.42
N SER A 229 15.13 15.78 -3.07
CA SER A 229 15.97 16.21 -4.19
C SER A 229 17.43 16.34 -3.78
N SER A 230 17.71 16.90 -2.58
CA SER A 230 19.06 16.99 -2.03
C SER A 230 19.66 15.61 -1.77
N ILE A 231 18.89 14.68 -1.20
CA ILE A 231 19.29 13.28 -1.01
C ILE A 231 19.62 12.64 -2.35
N VAL A 232 18.76 12.73 -3.36
CA VAL A 232 19.00 12.14 -4.67
C VAL A 232 20.27 12.71 -5.33
N ASP A 233 20.52 14.00 -5.17
CA ASP A 233 21.71 14.68 -5.72
C ASP A 233 23.01 14.41 -4.91
N GLY A 234 22.95 13.66 -3.80
CA GLY A 234 24.11 13.21 -3.05
C GLY A 234 24.20 13.68 -1.60
N GLY A 235 23.10 14.16 -1.02
CA GLY A 235 22.99 14.48 0.40
C GLY A 235 23.24 13.28 1.33
N LEU A 236 23.26 13.54 2.63
CA LEU A 236 23.37 12.49 3.65
C LEU A 236 22.15 11.56 3.60
N VAL A 237 22.35 10.27 3.84
CA VAL A 237 21.29 9.26 3.93
C VAL A 237 21.44 8.53 5.26
N THR A 238 20.33 8.42 6.01
CA THR A 238 20.23 7.62 7.23
C THR A 238 18.91 6.85 7.21
N VAL A 239 18.85 5.70 7.91
CA VAL A 239 17.62 4.89 8.02
C VAL A 239 16.47 5.72 8.59
N SER A 240 16.72 6.52 9.64
CA SER A 240 15.71 7.38 10.25
C SER A 240 15.14 8.41 9.25
N GLN A 241 15.99 9.05 8.45
CA GLN A 241 15.52 9.99 7.41
C GLN A 241 14.71 9.28 6.33
N MET A 242 15.17 8.12 5.85
CA MET A 242 14.42 7.35 4.84
C MET A 242 13.06 6.89 5.35
N ASN A 243 13.00 6.40 6.59
CA ASN A 243 11.74 6.01 7.23
C ASN A 243 10.83 7.23 7.49
N SER A 244 11.37 8.41 7.79
CA SER A 244 10.57 9.64 7.89
C SER A 244 9.94 10.01 6.53
N ILE A 245 10.70 9.91 5.44
CA ILE A 245 10.20 10.17 4.08
C ILE A 245 9.16 9.13 3.66
N LEU A 246 9.41 7.85 3.94
CA LEU A 246 8.50 6.74 3.66
C LEU A 246 7.16 6.89 4.39
N ASN A 247 7.16 7.54 5.57
CA ASN A 247 5.97 7.78 6.38
C ASN A 247 5.47 9.24 6.32
N ALA A 248 5.92 10.03 5.34
CA ALA A 248 5.51 11.42 5.20
C ALA A 248 3.99 11.53 4.98
N GLU A 249 3.38 12.50 5.66
CA GLU A 249 1.99 12.90 5.46
C GLU A 249 1.91 14.21 4.67
N VAL A 250 0.74 14.46 4.08
CA VAL A 250 0.42 15.73 3.41
C VAL A 250 -0.42 16.58 4.35
N GLU A 251 -0.05 17.85 4.47
CA GLU A 251 -0.79 18.82 5.27
C GLU A 251 -2.14 19.20 4.62
N ASP A 252 -3.09 19.65 5.44
CA ASP A 252 -4.40 20.12 4.97
C ASP A 252 -4.25 21.33 4.03
N PHE A 253 -5.08 21.40 2.98
CA PHE A 253 -5.05 22.48 2.00
C PHE A 253 -6.43 22.76 1.40
N GLU A 254 -6.56 23.91 0.74
CA GLU A 254 -7.71 24.24 -0.10
C GLU A 254 -7.28 24.59 -1.51
N VAL A 255 -8.23 24.52 -2.45
CA VAL A 255 -8.05 24.99 -3.81
C VAL A 255 -8.77 26.33 -3.98
N LYS A 256 -8.02 27.33 -4.42
CA LYS A 256 -8.50 28.67 -4.74
C LYS A 256 -8.46 28.88 -6.24
N VAL A 257 -9.46 29.58 -6.78
CA VAL A 257 -9.50 30.01 -8.17
C VAL A 257 -9.75 31.51 -8.25
N ILE A 258 -9.04 32.18 -9.16
CA ILE A 258 -9.16 33.61 -9.47
C ILE A 258 -9.48 33.71 -10.96
N ILE A 259 -10.55 34.43 -11.29
CA ILE A 259 -11.04 34.60 -12.66
C ILE A 259 -11.03 36.08 -13.02
N ASP A 260 -10.11 36.45 -13.91
CA ASP A 260 -9.96 37.80 -14.41
C ASP A 260 -10.88 37.96 -15.62
N HIS A 261 -11.81 38.90 -15.54
CA HIS A 261 -12.78 39.13 -16.60
C HIS A 261 -13.11 40.61 -16.78
N LYS A 262 -13.47 40.96 -18.02
CA LYS A 262 -13.92 42.30 -18.39
C LYS A 262 -15.32 42.25 -18.96
N ILE A 263 -16.14 43.20 -18.56
CA ILE A 263 -17.48 43.39 -19.13
C ILE A 263 -17.41 44.57 -20.08
N TYR A 264 -17.96 44.41 -21.27
CA TYR A 264 -18.12 45.47 -22.26
C TYR A 264 -19.59 45.75 -22.47
N ILE A 265 -19.96 47.02 -22.43
CA ILE A 265 -21.35 47.48 -22.49
C ILE A 265 -21.50 48.48 -23.63
N TRP A 266 -22.51 48.28 -24.45
CA TRP A 266 -23.00 49.25 -25.42
C TRP A 266 -24.40 49.67 -24.99
N GLU A 267 -24.54 50.95 -24.74
CA GLU A 267 -25.85 51.58 -24.56
C GLU A 267 -26.39 52.02 -25.92
N GLU A 268 -27.70 51.89 -26.11
CA GLU A 268 -28.37 52.38 -27.31
C GLU A 268 -28.20 53.89 -27.46
N ASN A 269 -27.91 54.34 -28.68
CA ASN A 269 -27.84 55.77 -28.97
C ASN A 269 -29.21 56.43 -28.74
N VAL A 270 -29.24 57.47 -27.92
CA VAL A 270 -30.45 58.27 -27.61
C VAL A 270 -31.19 58.66 -28.89
N GLU A 271 -30.47 59.18 -29.88
CA GLU A 271 -31.03 59.59 -31.18
C GLU A 271 -31.64 58.42 -31.96
N HIS A 272 -31.08 57.20 -31.85
CA HIS A 272 -31.65 56.01 -32.47
C HIS A 272 -32.97 55.60 -31.81
N ALA A 273 -33.00 55.63 -30.47
CA ALA A 273 -34.16 55.27 -29.67
C ALA A 273 -35.34 56.24 -29.90
N THR A 274 -35.04 57.53 -30.12
CA THR A 274 -36.07 58.59 -30.27
C THR A 274 -36.39 58.94 -31.70
N TRP A 275 -35.73 58.33 -32.69
CA TRP A 275 -35.87 58.65 -34.11
C TRP A 275 -37.33 58.71 -34.60
N TYR A 276 -38.22 57.85 -34.08
CA TYR A 276 -39.63 57.84 -34.49
C TYR A 276 -40.52 58.82 -33.71
N MET A 277 -39.95 59.51 -32.72
CA MET A 277 -40.62 60.49 -31.88
C MET A 277 -40.37 61.93 -32.35
N THR A 278 -39.37 62.14 -33.21
CA THR A 278 -38.99 63.44 -33.76
C THR A 278 -39.25 63.54 -35.27
N GLU A 279 -39.51 64.74 -35.79
CA GLU A 279 -39.60 64.98 -37.24
C GLU A 279 -38.18 64.99 -37.85
N HIS A 280 -38.00 64.23 -38.94
CA HIS A 280 -36.73 64.13 -39.67
C HIS A 280 -36.93 64.51 -41.14
N GLU A 281 -35.92 65.14 -41.76
CA GLU A 281 -35.94 65.40 -43.20
C GLU A 281 -35.73 64.10 -43.99
N ASP A 282 -36.32 63.99 -45.20
CA ASP A 282 -36.26 62.79 -46.06
C ASP A 282 -34.82 62.31 -46.41
N THR A 283 -33.81 63.13 -46.15
CA THR A 283 -32.39 62.84 -46.42
C THR A 283 -31.59 62.43 -45.18
N GLU A 284 -32.16 62.48 -43.98
CA GLU A 284 -31.46 62.08 -42.75
C GLU A 284 -31.45 60.54 -42.62
N GLU A 285 -30.28 59.98 -42.33
CA GLU A 285 -30.11 58.55 -42.08
C GLU A 285 -30.25 58.27 -40.59
N LYS A 286 -31.01 57.23 -40.24
CA LYS A 286 -31.17 56.81 -38.85
C LYS A 286 -29.79 56.42 -38.30
N PRO A 287 -29.32 57.01 -37.18
CA PRO A 287 -28.03 56.67 -36.62
C PRO A 287 -27.98 55.19 -36.24
N ASP A 288 -26.77 54.62 -36.17
CA ASP A 288 -26.61 53.24 -35.72
C ASP A 288 -27.21 53.05 -34.32
N LYS A 289 -27.79 51.87 -34.09
CA LYS A 289 -28.43 51.55 -32.80
C LYS A 289 -27.44 51.65 -31.64
N TYR A 290 -26.19 51.28 -31.89
CA TYR A 290 -25.14 51.25 -30.90
C TYR A 290 -23.88 51.95 -31.46
N PRO A 291 -23.08 52.61 -30.61
CA PRO A 291 -21.78 53.15 -31.03
C PRO A 291 -20.81 52.04 -31.48
N GLU A 292 -19.78 52.42 -32.25
CA GLU A 292 -18.73 51.50 -32.72
C GLU A 292 -17.92 50.92 -31.54
N ASP A 293 -17.50 51.80 -30.63
CA ASP A 293 -16.80 51.45 -29.40
C ASP A 293 -17.78 51.23 -28.23
N PRO A 294 -17.46 50.35 -27.27
CA PRO A 294 -18.27 50.17 -26.07
C PRO A 294 -18.37 51.48 -25.29
N THR A 295 -19.59 51.78 -24.82
CA THR A 295 -19.87 52.96 -23.98
C THR A 295 -19.10 52.85 -22.66
N ASP A 296 -19.11 51.66 -22.06
CA ASP A 296 -18.43 51.38 -20.79
C ASP A 296 -17.71 50.03 -20.81
N SER A 297 -16.68 49.93 -19.97
CA SER A 297 -16.03 48.65 -19.67
C SER A 297 -15.54 48.58 -18.23
N TYR A 298 -15.70 47.42 -17.61
CA TYR A 298 -15.36 47.17 -16.21
C TYR A 298 -14.52 45.90 -16.07
N GLY A 299 -13.42 45.95 -15.32
CA GLY A 299 -12.59 44.79 -14.99
C GLY A 299 -12.88 44.30 -13.59
N TYR A 300 -12.92 42.98 -13.41
CA TYR A 300 -13.25 42.31 -12.16
C TYR A 300 -12.39 41.07 -11.93
N ASP A 301 -12.16 40.76 -10.66
CA ASP A 301 -11.47 39.56 -10.21
C ASP A 301 -12.45 38.75 -9.33
N SER A 302 -13.01 37.67 -9.89
CA SER A 302 -13.88 36.78 -9.13
C SER A 302 -13.06 35.69 -8.44
N ILE A 303 -13.18 35.57 -7.12
CA ILE A 303 -12.35 34.68 -6.30
C ILE A 303 -13.23 33.65 -5.61
N TYR A 304 -12.89 32.37 -5.75
CA TYR A 304 -13.55 31.27 -5.05
C TYR A 304 -12.54 30.34 -4.39
N THR A 305 -12.89 29.74 -3.26
CA THR A 305 -12.04 28.82 -2.51
C THR A 305 -12.87 27.65 -2.00
N THR A 306 -12.36 26.43 -2.12
CA THR A 306 -12.99 25.23 -1.58
C THR A 306 -13.00 25.25 -0.05
N ARG A 307 -13.76 24.34 0.57
CA ARG A 307 -13.83 24.18 2.04
C ARG A 307 -13.57 22.77 2.54
N ASN A 308 -13.19 21.88 1.62
CA ASN A 308 -13.13 20.44 1.85
C ASN A 308 -12.25 19.73 0.81
N ALA A 309 -11.27 20.43 0.22
CA ALA A 309 -10.37 19.79 -0.72
C ALA A 309 -9.42 18.80 -0.02
N ASP A 310 -9.09 19.06 1.24
CA ASP A 310 -8.31 18.18 2.12
C ASP A 310 -9.00 16.84 2.37
N ASP A 311 -10.33 16.76 2.38
CA ASP A 311 -11.08 15.50 2.60
C ASP A 311 -10.80 14.42 1.53
N PHE A 312 -10.18 14.82 0.40
CA PHE A 312 -9.81 13.94 -0.71
C PHE A 312 -8.36 13.48 -0.66
N ILE A 313 -7.58 13.88 0.35
CA ILE A 313 -6.20 13.42 0.56
C ILE A 313 -6.16 12.09 1.31
N TYR A 314 -5.42 11.13 0.76
CA TYR A 314 -5.09 9.86 1.34
C TYR A 314 -3.61 9.87 1.68
N VAL A 315 -3.31 9.64 2.95
CA VAL A 315 -1.96 9.61 3.50
C VAL A 315 -1.59 8.19 3.90
N GLY A 316 -0.30 7.89 3.87
CA GLY A 316 0.25 6.60 4.27
C GLY A 316 0.97 5.89 3.14
N GLN A 317 1.43 4.67 3.46
CA GLN A 317 2.19 3.86 2.53
C GLN A 317 1.26 3.15 1.53
N HIS A 318 1.78 2.93 0.33
CA HIS A 318 1.12 2.25 -0.77
C HIS A 318 1.93 1.00 -1.14
N PRO A 319 1.79 -0.11 -0.41
CA PRO A 319 2.60 -1.28 -0.68
C PRO A 319 2.24 -1.89 -2.04
N VAL A 320 3.24 -2.29 -2.80
CA VAL A 320 3.10 -3.19 -3.96
C VAL A 320 3.39 -4.59 -3.45
N ASN A 321 2.50 -5.54 -3.70
CA ASN A 321 2.63 -6.91 -3.20
C ASN A 321 3.73 -7.69 -3.94
N GLY A 322 4.16 -8.80 -3.34
CA GLY A 322 5.16 -9.72 -3.84
C GLY A 322 5.72 -10.54 -2.69
N TYR A 323 6.85 -11.21 -2.89
CA TYR A 323 7.54 -11.90 -1.80
C TYR A 323 7.99 -10.94 -0.70
N GLU A 324 7.85 -11.41 0.53
CA GLU A 324 8.58 -10.89 1.68
C GLU A 324 9.72 -11.86 2.01
N SER A 325 10.81 -11.32 2.55
CA SER A 325 12.01 -12.11 2.86
C SER A 325 12.66 -12.79 1.65
N GLY A 326 13.82 -13.42 1.87
CA GLY A 326 14.53 -14.18 0.84
C GLY A 326 14.70 -15.64 1.23
N VAL A 327 15.59 -16.37 0.58
CA VAL A 327 16.09 -17.68 1.04
C VAL A 327 17.57 -17.62 1.38
N SER A 328 18.03 -18.65 2.10
CA SER A 328 19.42 -18.91 2.45
C SER A 328 20.28 -19.16 1.20
N ALA A 329 21.57 -18.83 1.29
CA ALA A 329 22.53 -18.97 0.19
C ALA A 329 22.77 -20.43 -0.25
N GLU A 330 22.33 -21.42 0.50
CA GLU A 330 22.33 -22.82 0.07
C GLU A 330 21.54 -23.03 -1.23
N PHE A 331 20.54 -22.19 -1.51
CA PHE A 331 19.79 -22.22 -2.77
C PHE A 331 20.35 -21.28 -3.86
N GLU A 332 21.59 -20.79 -3.72
CA GLU A 332 22.20 -19.86 -4.69
C GLU A 332 22.29 -20.47 -6.10
N GLU A 333 22.59 -21.76 -6.23
CA GLU A 333 22.68 -22.43 -7.53
C GLU A 333 21.34 -22.40 -8.30
N VAL A 334 20.23 -22.39 -7.56
CA VAL A 334 18.88 -22.41 -8.14
C VAL A 334 18.36 -20.99 -8.36
N PHE A 335 18.41 -20.13 -7.33
CA PHE A 335 17.74 -18.83 -7.35
C PHE A 335 18.65 -17.62 -7.52
N GLY A 336 19.98 -17.79 -7.40
CA GLY A 336 20.95 -16.69 -7.40
C GLY A 336 20.99 -15.88 -8.71
N SER A 337 20.43 -16.41 -9.81
CA SER A 337 20.40 -15.73 -11.11
C SER A 337 19.02 -15.25 -11.56
N GLU A 338 17.96 -15.71 -10.89
CA GLU A 338 16.58 -15.48 -11.30
C GLU A 338 15.95 -14.31 -10.54
N LEU A 339 15.04 -13.59 -11.19
CA LEU A 339 14.36 -12.42 -10.62
C LEU A 339 12.92 -12.75 -10.25
N PHE A 340 12.55 -12.45 -9.01
CA PHE A 340 11.25 -12.71 -8.38
C PHE A 340 10.61 -11.38 -7.97
N PRO A 341 9.27 -11.26 -7.99
CA PRO A 341 8.58 -10.04 -7.57
C PRO A 341 8.65 -9.88 -6.04
N PHE A 342 9.09 -8.73 -5.55
CA PHE A 342 9.19 -8.48 -4.11
C PHE A 342 8.22 -7.40 -3.67
N GLN A 343 7.66 -7.59 -2.48
CA GLN A 343 6.84 -6.58 -1.85
C GLN A 343 7.69 -5.33 -1.58
N THR A 344 7.08 -4.16 -1.78
CA THR A 344 7.72 -2.88 -1.47
C THR A 344 6.78 -2.00 -0.67
N ALA A 345 7.26 -1.43 0.43
CA ALA A 345 6.62 -0.29 1.05
C ALA A 345 6.96 0.97 0.25
N SER A 346 5.97 1.78 -0.10
CA SER A 346 6.18 2.95 -0.95
C SER A 346 5.40 4.19 -0.51
N ASN A 347 5.91 5.37 -0.86
CA ASN A 347 5.23 6.65 -0.64
C ASN A 347 5.73 7.69 -1.68
N GLY A 348 5.00 8.80 -1.83
CA GLY A 348 5.31 9.90 -2.72
C GLY A 348 4.14 10.26 -3.63
N ALA A 349 4.42 10.53 -4.90
CA ALA A 349 3.45 10.90 -5.91
C ALA A 349 2.74 9.66 -6.52
N VAL A 350 2.05 8.88 -5.68
CA VAL A 350 1.52 7.55 -6.05
C VAL A 350 0.40 7.60 -7.11
N ASN A 351 -0.35 8.71 -7.22
CA ASN A 351 -1.27 8.86 -8.36
C ASN A 351 -0.51 8.94 -9.69
N ASN A 352 0.76 9.35 -9.66
CA ASN A 352 1.51 9.66 -10.88
C ASN A 352 2.43 8.52 -11.30
N PHE A 353 3.06 7.80 -10.38
CA PHE A 353 3.84 6.60 -10.72
C PHE A 353 3.94 5.61 -9.57
N ILE A 354 4.17 4.35 -9.95
CA ILE A 354 4.30 3.18 -9.06
C ILE A 354 5.60 2.47 -9.42
N VAL A 355 6.31 1.91 -8.44
CA VAL A 355 7.60 1.26 -8.68
C VAL A 355 7.62 -0.18 -8.15
N PRO A 356 7.14 -1.17 -8.93
CA PRO A 356 7.37 -2.58 -8.61
C PRO A 356 8.85 -2.96 -8.64
N LEU A 357 9.19 -3.95 -7.82
CA LEU A 357 10.52 -4.49 -7.68
C LEU A 357 10.55 -5.97 -8.08
N TYR A 358 11.57 -6.34 -8.83
CA TYR A 358 12.03 -7.71 -8.92
C TYR A 358 13.45 -7.84 -8.36
N ALA A 359 13.72 -8.86 -7.56
CA ALA A 359 15.06 -9.14 -7.03
C ALA A 359 15.40 -10.64 -7.04
N THR A 360 16.67 -10.99 -6.87
CA THR A 360 17.11 -12.36 -6.58
C THR A 360 16.71 -12.76 -5.17
N MET A 361 16.41 -14.03 -4.90
CA MET A 361 15.92 -14.48 -3.59
C MET A 361 17.00 -14.52 -2.49
N ILE A 362 18.28 -14.55 -2.85
CA ILE A 362 19.37 -14.66 -1.87
C ILE A 362 19.71 -13.27 -1.34
N HIS A 363 19.52 -13.08 -0.03
CA HIS A 363 19.81 -11.84 0.68
C HIS A 363 20.63 -12.11 1.93
N GLU A 364 21.95 -12.24 1.77
CA GLU A 364 22.88 -12.49 2.87
C GLU A 364 24.07 -11.54 2.82
N PHE A 365 24.70 -11.30 3.97
CA PHE A 365 25.93 -10.53 4.02
C PHE A 365 27.01 -11.12 3.12
N GLU A 366 27.69 -10.24 2.39
CA GLU A 366 28.70 -10.59 1.38
C GLU A 366 28.20 -11.40 0.17
N ASN A 367 26.88 -11.64 0.02
CA ASN A 367 26.29 -12.28 -1.15
C ASN A 367 25.58 -11.24 -2.06
N PRO A 368 26.08 -10.93 -3.27
CA PRO A 368 25.49 -9.90 -4.10
C PRO A 368 24.08 -10.23 -4.64
N ALA A 369 23.10 -9.37 -4.37
CA ALA A 369 21.74 -9.49 -4.88
C ALA A 369 21.45 -8.53 -6.05
N ARG A 370 20.75 -9.01 -7.07
CA ARG A 370 20.31 -8.18 -8.20
C ARG A 370 18.93 -7.60 -7.93
N PHE A 371 18.78 -6.29 -8.15
CA PHE A 371 17.54 -5.53 -8.03
C PHE A 371 17.16 -4.91 -9.37
N ARG A 372 15.89 -5.06 -9.76
CA ARG A 372 15.27 -4.45 -10.92
C ARG A 372 14.00 -3.71 -10.50
N PHE A 373 14.09 -2.40 -10.43
CA PHE A 373 12.94 -1.53 -10.21
C PHE A 373 12.38 -1.04 -11.54
N ASN A 374 11.10 -1.30 -11.79
CA ASN A 374 10.40 -0.78 -12.96
C ASN A 374 9.55 0.41 -12.53
N ILE A 375 9.87 1.60 -13.04
CA ILE A 375 9.15 2.84 -12.73
C ILE A 375 8.00 2.96 -13.73
N LEU A 376 6.77 2.75 -13.28
CA LEU A 376 5.58 2.77 -14.13
C LEU A 376 4.90 4.14 -14.02
N ASN A 377 4.90 4.92 -15.10
CA ASN A 377 4.16 6.17 -15.16
C ASN A 377 2.65 5.89 -15.31
N ASN A 378 1.81 6.71 -14.68
CA ASN A 378 0.35 6.65 -14.82
C ASN A 378 -0.20 7.98 -15.36
N PRO A 379 0.12 8.36 -16.61
CA PRO A 379 -0.27 9.64 -17.18
C PRO A 379 -1.78 9.72 -17.42
N LYS A 380 -2.46 8.57 -17.49
CA LYS A 380 -3.91 8.48 -17.70
C LYS A 380 -4.71 9.14 -16.58
N ASN A 381 -4.17 9.22 -15.36
CA ASN A 381 -4.81 9.90 -14.24
C ASN A 381 -4.98 11.40 -14.45
N LEU A 382 -4.19 12.00 -15.35
CA LEU A 382 -4.30 13.41 -15.70
C LEU A 382 -5.11 13.64 -16.98
N LEU A 383 -5.63 12.61 -17.65
CA LEU A 383 -6.50 12.79 -18.81
C LEU A 383 -7.94 13.15 -18.39
N PRO A 384 -8.65 14.01 -19.14
CA PRO A 384 -8.23 14.79 -20.31
C PRO A 384 -7.56 16.15 -19.95
N TYR A 385 -7.19 16.36 -18.69
CA TYR A 385 -6.67 17.63 -18.17
C TYR A 385 -5.25 17.96 -18.63
N SER A 386 -4.46 16.95 -19.02
CA SER A 386 -3.16 17.10 -19.67
C SER A 386 -2.86 15.90 -20.58
N ASN A 387 -2.72 16.15 -21.88
CA ASN A 387 -2.59 15.12 -22.92
C ASN A 387 -1.15 14.59 -23.13
N ASP A 388 -0.13 15.33 -22.68
CA ASP A 388 1.29 15.01 -22.87
C ASP A 388 2.03 14.76 -21.53
N SER A 389 1.30 14.37 -20.48
CA SER A 389 1.87 14.17 -19.15
C SER A 389 2.93 13.05 -19.18
N LYS A 390 4.19 13.43 -19.02
CA LYS A 390 5.32 12.51 -18.82
C LYS A 390 6.19 12.97 -17.67
N ILE A 391 6.95 12.05 -17.10
CA ILE A 391 7.89 12.39 -16.03
C ILE A 391 9.23 12.75 -16.69
N GLN A 392 9.59 14.02 -16.63
CA GLN A 392 10.81 14.56 -17.20
C GLN A 392 11.90 14.75 -16.14
N ASN A 393 13.15 14.84 -16.61
CA ASN A 393 14.34 15.08 -15.77
C ASN A 393 14.45 14.07 -14.61
N VAL A 394 14.14 12.81 -14.91
CA VAL A 394 14.09 11.76 -13.90
C VAL A 394 15.49 11.50 -13.36
N LYS A 395 15.62 11.52 -12.04
CA LYS A 395 16.83 11.14 -11.32
C LYS A 395 16.48 10.10 -10.29
N PHE A 396 17.40 9.17 -10.06
CA PHE A 396 17.26 8.20 -8.98
C PHE A 396 18.52 8.11 -8.13
N ARG A 397 18.31 7.63 -6.92
CA ARG A 397 19.36 7.17 -6.01
C ARG A 397 18.92 5.86 -5.37
N LEU A 398 19.69 4.81 -5.62
CA LEU A 398 19.56 3.51 -4.97
C LEU A 398 20.67 3.38 -3.93
N VAL A 399 20.30 3.09 -2.69
CA VAL A 399 21.20 3.01 -1.55
C VAL A 399 21.01 1.71 -0.79
N ALA A 400 22.11 1.19 -0.25
CA ALA A 400 22.10 0.17 0.78
C ALA A 400 22.83 0.74 2.01
N ILE A 401 22.17 0.68 3.17
CA ILE A 401 22.59 1.34 4.40
C ILE A 401 22.82 0.27 5.46
N ASN A 402 24.06 0.10 5.89
CA ASN A 402 24.40 -0.76 7.01
C ASN A 402 23.89 -0.09 8.30
N TYR A 403 23.12 -0.83 9.07
CA TYR A 403 22.67 -0.47 10.40
C TYR A 403 23.49 -1.26 11.41
N HIS A 404 24.17 -0.56 12.32
CA HIS A 404 25.16 -1.16 13.23
C HIS A 404 24.58 -1.45 14.61
N MET A 405 25.26 -2.31 15.37
CA MET A 405 24.88 -2.70 16.73
C MET A 405 24.74 -1.51 17.70
N ASP A 406 25.45 -0.40 17.46
CA ASP A 406 25.38 0.82 18.26
C ASP A 406 24.26 1.79 17.83
N GLY A 407 23.49 1.42 16.80
CA GLY A 407 22.42 2.22 16.20
C GLY A 407 22.89 3.26 15.19
N THR A 408 24.19 3.33 14.88
CA THR A 408 24.70 4.17 13.80
C THR A 408 24.44 3.56 12.43
N CYS A 409 24.60 4.37 11.38
CA CYS A 409 24.42 3.92 10.00
C CYS A 409 25.63 4.31 9.14
N SER A 410 26.04 3.42 8.24
CA SER A 410 26.99 3.69 7.17
C SER A 410 26.41 3.28 5.81
N LEU A 411 26.91 3.87 4.73
CA LEU A 411 26.43 3.58 3.38
C LEU A 411 27.33 2.52 2.75
N SER A 412 26.81 1.32 2.50
CA SER A 412 27.54 0.22 1.83
C SER A 412 27.39 0.25 0.32
N PHE A 413 26.31 0.83 -0.20
CA PHE A 413 26.09 1.00 -1.63
C PHE A 413 25.43 2.33 -1.96
N ASP A 414 25.86 2.96 -3.05
CA ASP A 414 25.32 4.23 -3.56
C ASP A 414 25.38 4.28 -5.09
N SER A 415 24.24 4.13 -5.74
CA SER A 415 24.10 4.29 -7.19
C SER A 415 23.16 5.44 -7.51
N ARG A 416 23.68 6.45 -8.21
CA ARG A 416 22.93 7.63 -8.65
C ARG A 416 23.05 7.82 -10.15
N SER A 417 21.94 8.14 -10.81
CA SER A 417 21.95 8.51 -12.23
C SER A 417 20.67 9.26 -12.60
N SER A 418 20.66 9.84 -13.79
CA SER A 418 19.44 10.25 -14.47
C SER A 418 18.91 9.12 -15.35
N LEU A 419 17.60 9.11 -15.56
CA LEU A 419 16.91 8.32 -16.58
C LEU A 419 16.42 9.26 -17.69
N PRO A 420 16.16 8.73 -18.90
CA PRO A 420 15.38 9.44 -19.91
C PRO A 420 14.00 9.86 -19.38
N ASP A 421 13.32 10.74 -20.10
CA ASP A 421 11.90 11.02 -19.84
C ASP A 421 11.09 9.70 -19.85
N ILE A 422 10.20 9.53 -18.90
CA ILE A 422 9.38 8.34 -18.74
C ILE A 422 7.97 8.65 -19.24
N ASP A 423 7.65 8.12 -20.42
CA ASP A 423 6.31 8.18 -21.00
C ASP A 423 5.42 7.06 -20.44
N GLU A 424 5.89 5.80 -20.49
CA GLU A 424 5.19 4.62 -19.95
C GLU A 424 5.98 3.96 -18.82
N ASP A 425 7.22 3.52 -19.08
CA ASP A 425 8.07 2.84 -18.10
C ASP A 425 9.54 3.29 -18.13
N GLY A 426 10.20 3.18 -16.98
CA GLY A 426 11.63 3.37 -16.80
C GLY A 426 12.25 2.24 -15.98
N LEU A 427 13.57 2.03 -16.10
CA LEU A 427 14.25 0.88 -15.52
C LEU A 427 15.47 1.27 -14.70
N VAL A 428 15.56 0.76 -13.47
CA VAL A 428 16.78 0.75 -12.65
C VAL A 428 17.15 -0.71 -12.34
N ASP A 429 18.21 -1.21 -12.99
CA ASP A 429 18.73 -2.58 -12.81
C ASP A 429 20.16 -2.50 -12.25
N LYS A 430 20.36 -3.01 -11.04
CA LYS A 430 21.60 -2.89 -10.25
C LYS A 430 21.87 -4.16 -9.44
N VAL A 431 23.13 -4.39 -9.12
CA VAL A 431 23.55 -5.43 -8.17
C VAL A 431 24.06 -4.74 -6.91
N ILE A 432 23.55 -5.14 -5.75
CA ILE A 432 23.95 -4.66 -4.43
C ILE A 432 24.82 -5.75 -3.80
N PRO A 433 26.07 -5.45 -3.40
CA PRO A 433 27.01 -6.47 -2.93
C PRO A 433 26.80 -6.94 -1.49
N TYR A 434 25.93 -6.28 -0.71
CA TYR A 434 25.74 -6.51 0.73
C TYR A 434 27.02 -6.56 1.57
N THR A 435 27.96 -5.65 1.27
CA THR A 435 29.17 -5.49 2.07
C THR A 435 28.83 -5.04 3.49
N ALA A 436 29.15 -5.88 4.47
CA ALA A 436 28.87 -5.70 5.88
C ALA A 436 30.15 -5.40 6.67
N ASP A 437 30.03 -4.55 7.69
CA ASP A 437 31.06 -4.40 8.71
C ASP A 437 30.83 -5.46 9.82
N ASN A 438 31.83 -5.74 10.65
CA ASN A 438 31.73 -6.77 11.71
C ASN A 438 30.60 -6.52 12.73
N ASP A 439 30.14 -5.29 12.85
CA ASP A 439 29.06 -4.85 13.74
C ASP A 439 27.78 -4.49 12.99
N THR A 440 27.68 -4.82 11.69
CA THR A 440 26.45 -4.65 10.91
C THR A 440 25.39 -5.68 11.36
N VAL A 441 24.18 -5.20 11.60
CA VAL A 441 23.00 -5.97 12.02
C VAL A 441 22.04 -6.18 10.85
N GLU A 442 21.93 -5.18 9.98
CA GLU A 442 20.99 -5.17 8.86
C GLU A 442 21.51 -4.25 7.75
N ILE A 443 21.12 -4.53 6.50
CA ILE A 443 21.35 -3.64 5.37
C ILE A 443 20.01 -3.20 4.76
N TYR A 444 19.60 -1.98 5.09
CA TYR A 444 18.38 -1.40 4.55
C TYR A 444 18.58 -0.90 3.12
N THR A 445 17.73 -1.34 2.19
CA THR A 445 17.76 -0.90 0.80
C THR A 445 16.64 0.10 0.51
N TYR A 446 16.95 1.21 -0.15
CA TYR A 446 15.97 2.19 -0.59
C TYR A 446 16.23 2.67 -2.01
N LEU A 447 15.17 2.80 -2.80
CA LEU A 447 15.18 3.54 -4.04
C LEU A 447 14.44 4.87 -3.84
N LEU A 448 15.10 5.98 -4.17
CA LEU A 448 14.46 7.29 -4.31
C LEU A 448 14.45 7.70 -5.78
N VAL A 449 13.31 8.20 -6.25
CA VAL A 449 13.11 8.73 -7.59
C VAL A 449 12.59 10.15 -7.48
N THR A 450 13.11 11.06 -8.29
CA THR A 450 12.59 12.42 -8.45
C THR A 450 12.41 12.73 -9.93
N GLY A 451 11.44 13.57 -10.25
CA GLY A 451 11.19 14.02 -11.61
C GLY A 451 10.28 15.23 -11.63
N ARG A 452 9.80 15.60 -12.82
CA ARG A 452 8.83 16.67 -13.01
C ARG A 452 7.77 16.26 -14.02
N ILE A 453 6.50 16.47 -13.68
CA ILE A 453 5.40 16.36 -14.64
C ILE A 453 5.27 17.70 -15.33
N TYR A 454 5.37 17.70 -16.67
CA TYR A 454 5.28 18.91 -17.48
C TYR A 454 3.93 18.96 -18.18
N ASP A 455 3.27 20.11 -18.10
CA ASP A 455 2.12 20.44 -18.94
C ASP A 455 2.60 21.36 -20.07
N THR A 456 2.63 20.81 -21.28
CA THR A 456 3.10 21.47 -22.49
C THR A 456 2.17 22.57 -22.96
N GLU A 457 0.87 22.52 -22.63
CA GLU A 457 -0.13 23.49 -23.07
C GLU A 457 0.08 24.84 -22.38
N VAL A 458 0.44 24.84 -21.10
CA VAL A 458 0.68 26.06 -20.30
C VAL A 458 2.16 26.32 -19.97
N GLY A 459 3.08 25.42 -20.36
CA GLY A 459 4.51 25.57 -20.09
C GLY A 459 4.88 25.49 -18.60
N GLN A 460 4.10 24.77 -17.80
CA GLN A 460 4.30 24.63 -16.36
C GLN A 460 4.80 23.23 -15.98
N SER A 461 5.48 23.12 -14.83
CA SER A 461 5.96 21.82 -14.35
C SER A 461 5.88 21.65 -12.85
N TYR A 462 5.49 20.45 -12.43
CA TYR A 462 5.30 20.09 -11.03
C TYR A 462 6.34 19.05 -10.60
N PRO A 463 7.12 19.32 -9.54
CA PRO A 463 8.07 18.35 -9.03
C PRO A 463 7.33 17.15 -8.41
N VAL A 464 7.81 15.94 -8.68
CA VAL A 464 7.27 14.70 -8.09
C VAL A 464 8.42 13.83 -7.59
N TRP A 465 8.12 13.00 -6.58
CA TRP A 465 9.08 12.07 -5.99
C TRP A 465 8.41 10.77 -5.58
N TYR A 466 9.22 9.73 -5.38
CA TYR A 466 8.79 8.44 -4.88
C TYR A 466 9.91 7.77 -4.11
N ILE A 467 9.56 7.07 -3.05
CA ILE A 467 10.47 6.21 -2.29
C ILE A 467 9.90 4.80 -2.29
N ALA A 468 10.77 3.81 -2.52
CA ALA A 468 10.44 2.40 -2.40
C ALA A 468 11.45 1.74 -1.46
N ARG A 469 10.94 1.00 -0.47
CA ARG A 469 11.70 0.13 0.41
C ARG A 469 11.25 -1.31 0.18
N PRO A 470 12.13 -2.22 -0.28
CA PRO A 470 11.82 -3.64 -0.36
C PRO A 470 11.50 -4.25 1.02
N SER A 471 10.55 -5.18 1.06
CA SER A 471 10.27 -6.03 2.23
C SER A 471 11.26 -7.20 2.29
N ILE A 472 12.54 -6.90 2.48
CA ILE A 472 13.65 -7.86 2.54
C ILE A 472 14.35 -7.74 3.90
N SER A 473 14.81 -8.86 4.43
CA SER A 473 15.73 -8.94 5.57
C SER A 473 17.05 -9.56 5.10
N VAL A 474 18.18 -8.89 5.32
CA VAL A 474 19.49 -9.44 4.95
C VAL A 474 20.00 -10.30 6.09
N ARG A 475 20.23 -11.59 5.83
CA ARG A 475 20.67 -12.57 6.82
C ARG A 475 22.19 -12.52 7.03
N SER A 476 22.61 -12.88 8.23
CA SER A 476 23.96 -13.38 8.46
C SER A 476 24.16 -14.68 7.70
N ASN A 477 25.37 -14.90 7.18
CA ASN A 477 25.75 -16.19 6.61
C ASN A 477 25.99 -17.18 7.77
N TYR A 478 24.93 -17.83 8.23
CA TYR A 478 25.00 -18.89 9.22
C TYR A 478 25.08 -20.24 8.51
N GLU A 479 25.96 -21.12 8.99
CA GLU A 479 26.07 -22.48 8.48
C GLU A 479 25.08 -23.40 9.21
N SER A 480 24.34 -24.20 8.43
CA SER A 480 23.51 -25.31 8.93
C SER A 480 24.38 -26.54 9.11
N ILE A 481 24.52 -27.03 10.36
CA ILE A 481 25.40 -28.17 10.63
C ILE A 481 24.78 -29.47 10.12
N THR A 482 23.46 -29.58 10.24
CA THR A 482 22.71 -30.75 9.76
C THR A 482 22.75 -30.86 8.24
N ALA A 483 22.88 -29.74 7.50
CA ALA A 483 22.97 -29.78 6.03
C ALA A 483 24.20 -30.55 5.55
N GLU A 484 25.40 -30.26 6.09
CA GLU A 484 26.65 -30.92 5.68
C GLU A 484 26.60 -32.44 5.93
N HIS A 485 26.17 -32.86 7.12
CA HIS A 485 26.05 -34.28 7.43
C HIS A 485 24.92 -34.94 6.64
N SER A 486 23.82 -34.24 6.39
CA SER A 486 22.68 -34.82 5.67
C SER A 486 22.99 -35.12 4.20
N GLU A 487 23.84 -34.32 3.53
CA GLU A 487 24.37 -34.63 2.19
C GLU A 487 25.24 -35.91 2.20
N LEU A 488 26.07 -36.08 3.23
CA LEU A 488 26.90 -37.27 3.38
C LEU A 488 26.07 -38.52 3.65
N ILE A 489 24.99 -38.39 4.44
CA ILE A 489 24.05 -39.46 4.74
C ILE A 489 23.28 -39.88 3.48
N ASP A 490 22.89 -38.95 2.60
CA ASP A 490 22.19 -39.29 1.35
C ASP A 490 22.99 -40.27 0.47
N ALA A 491 24.32 -40.16 0.48
CA ALA A 491 25.16 -41.12 -0.23
C ALA A 491 24.97 -42.57 0.28
N PHE A 492 24.70 -42.77 1.57
CA PHE A 492 24.45 -44.08 2.18
C PHE A 492 23.02 -44.59 1.94
N LEU A 493 22.07 -43.71 1.60
CA LEU A 493 20.68 -44.08 1.35
C LEU A 493 20.41 -44.48 -0.10
N THR A 494 21.39 -44.31 -1.01
CA THR A 494 21.20 -44.43 -2.47
C THR A 494 20.79 -45.82 -2.95
N ASP A 495 21.20 -46.90 -2.26
CA ASP A 495 20.88 -48.28 -2.64
C ASP A 495 19.77 -48.92 -1.76
N ASP A 496 19.08 -48.11 -0.96
CA ASP A 496 18.03 -48.49 0.01
C ASP A 496 18.47 -49.57 1.01
N ILE A 497 19.78 -49.71 1.27
CA ILE A 497 20.32 -50.68 2.22
C ILE A 497 21.46 -50.04 3.03
N ILE A 498 21.20 -49.75 4.29
CA ILE A 498 22.25 -49.27 5.21
C ILE A 498 23.06 -50.47 5.73
N THR A 499 24.37 -50.47 5.45
CA THR A 499 25.29 -51.44 6.06
C THR A 499 25.58 -51.08 7.51
N TRP A 500 26.04 -52.04 8.31
CA TRP A 500 26.46 -51.79 9.70
C TRP A 500 27.49 -50.66 9.84
N SER A 501 28.43 -50.57 8.90
CA SER A 501 29.44 -49.50 8.90
C SER A 501 28.83 -48.12 8.62
N GLU A 502 27.81 -48.06 7.78
CA GLU A 502 27.11 -46.81 7.45
C GLU A 502 26.19 -46.42 8.60
N SER A 503 25.48 -47.38 9.21
CA SER A 503 24.69 -47.17 10.42
C SER A 503 25.52 -46.59 11.55
N ASP A 504 26.70 -47.17 11.84
CA ASP A 504 27.62 -46.64 12.88
C ASP A 504 28.05 -45.19 12.54
N THR A 505 28.25 -44.87 11.26
CA THR A 505 28.65 -43.52 10.82
C THR A 505 27.50 -42.52 10.93
N ILE A 506 26.27 -42.94 10.58
CA ILE A 506 25.06 -42.13 10.72
C ILE A 506 24.81 -41.80 12.19
N GLU A 507 24.96 -42.78 13.09
CA GLU A 507 24.84 -42.56 14.54
C GLU A 507 25.87 -41.54 15.04
N GLU A 508 27.13 -41.63 14.60
CA GLU A 508 28.17 -40.64 14.93
C GLU A 508 27.83 -39.22 14.42
N PHE A 509 27.25 -39.10 13.21
CA PHE A 509 26.79 -37.80 12.69
C PHE A 509 25.63 -37.23 13.52
N PHE A 510 24.60 -38.04 13.81
CA PHE A 510 23.46 -37.60 14.62
C PHE A 510 23.88 -37.19 16.04
N GLU A 511 24.79 -37.93 16.69
CA GLU A 511 25.32 -37.53 17.99
C GLU A 511 26.07 -36.18 17.93
N SER A 512 26.83 -35.94 16.86
CA SER A 512 27.55 -34.68 16.63
C SER A 512 26.60 -33.50 16.39
N ASP A 513 25.54 -33.71 15.60
CA ASP A 513 24.52 -32.71 15.32
C ASP A 513 23.74 -32.36 16.59
N ILE A 514 23.31 -33.36 17.37
CA ILE A 514 22.64 -33.17 18.66
C ILE A 514 23.50 -32.30 19.59
N ALA A 515 24.81 -32.55 19.68
CA ALA A 515 25.71 -31.77 20.52
C ALA A 515 25.77 -30.29 20.07
N THR A 516 25.86 -30.05 18.75
CA THR A 516 25.92 -28.69 18.18
C THR A 516 24.58 -27.95 18.32
N LEU A 517 23.47 -28.63 18.10
CA LEU A 517 22.12 -28.09 18.27
C LEU A 517 21.86 -27.74 19.75
N HIS A 518 22.38 -28.52 20.70
CA HIS A 518 22.33 -28.15 22.12
C HIS A 518 23.07 -26.83 22.40
N ASP A 519 24.23 -26.61 21.80
CA ASP A 519 24.97 -25.36 21.94
C ASP A 519 24.21 -24.18 21.32
N LYS A 520 23.62 -24.35 20.12
CA LYS A 520 22.76 -23.33 19.48
C LYS A 520 21.51 -23.03 20.30
N LYS A 521 20.87 -24.04 20.89
CA LYS A 521 19.73 -23.86 21.82
C LYS A 521 20.13 -23.04 23.04
N ASN A 522 21.28 -23.35 23.66
CA ASN A 522 21.78 -22.58 24.80
C ASN A 522 22.05 -21.12 24.41
N GLU A 523 22.60 -20.87 23.21
CA GLU A 523 22.75 -19.51 22.69
C GLU A 523 21.39 -18.80 22.57
N ALA A 524 20.36 -19.46 22.05
CA ALA A 524 19.02 -18.89 21.94
C ALA A 524 18.43 -18.52 23.31
N GLU A 525 18.59 -19.38 24.33
CA GLU A 525 18.20 -19.10 25.72
C GLU A 525 18.99 -17.90 26.30
N GLU A 526 20.29 -17.78 26.02
CA GLU A 526 21.08 -16.61 26.42
C GLU A 526 20.59 -15.32 25.74
N TRP A 527 20.17 -15.39 24.47
CA TRP A 527 19.59 -14.24 23.77
C TRP A 527 18.22 -13.86 24.30
N GLN A 528 17.43 -14.82 24.76
CA GLN A 528 16.19 -14.54 25.47
C GLN A 528 16.46 -13.66 26.69
N ASP A 529 17.41 -14.04 27.54
CA ASP A 529 17.80 -13.25 28.71
C ASP A 529 18.26 -11.84 28.33
N LYS A 530 19.05 -11.70 27.25
CA LYS A 530 19.49 -10.40 26.74
C LYS A 530 18.31 -9.54 26.29
N CYS A 531 17.38 -10.10 25.52
CA CYS A 531 16.18 -9.43 25.04
C CYS A 531 15.24 -9.03 26.18
N GLU A 532 15.06 -9.89 27.19
CA GLU A 532 14.29 -9.58 28.39
C GLU A 532 14.88 -8.40 29.16
N LEU A 533 16.21 -8.38 29.34
CA LEU A 533 16.91 -7.29 30.00
C LEU A 533 16.82 -5.97 29.21
N LYS A 534 16.80 -6.04 27.88
CA LYS A 534 16.65 -4.87 27.01
C LYS A 534 15.19 -4.40 26.89
N GLY A 535 14.23 -5.26 27.23
CA GLY A 535 12.80 -4.97 27.18
C GLY A 535 12.18 -5.10 25.79
N THR A 536 12.75 -5.92 24.90
CA THR A 536 12.26 -6.12 23.53
C THR A 536 11.31 -7.32 23.46
N THR A 537 9.99 -7.09 23.51
CA THR A 537 8.98 -8.17 23.56
C THR A 537 9.07 -9.14 22.39
N LEU A 538 9.26 -8.63 21.16
CA LEU A 538 9.43 -9.48 19.97
C LEU A 538 10.74 -10.28 20.03
N GLY A 539 11.84 -9.66 20.47
CA GLY A 539 13.11 -10.36 20.64
C GLY A 539 13.02 -11.54 21.61
N VAL A 540 12.26 -11.40 22.70
CA VAL A 540 12.00 -12.51 23.66
C VAL A 540 11.15 -13.61 23.04
N LYS A 541 10.13 -13.25 22.25
CA LYS A 541 9.29 -14.21 21.52
C LYS A 541 10.16 -15.04 20.57
N TYR A 542 10.94 -14.39 19.72
CA TYR A 542 11.75 -15.05 18.69
C TYR A 542 12.87 -15.91 19.27
N SER A 543 13.58 -15.45 20.31
CA SER A 543 14.59 -16.28 20.96
C SER A 543 14.01 -17.55 21.59
N LYS A 544 12.79 -17.47 22.14
CA LYS A 544 12.10 -18.63 22.70
C LYS A 544 11.69 -19.62 21.61
N LEU A 545 11.15 -19.12 20.50
CA LEU A 545 10.81 -19.96 19.33
C LEU A 545 12.05 -20.62 18.74
N ALA A 546 13.18 -19.91 18.65
CA ALA A 546 14.46 -20.50 18.23
C ALA A 546 14.87 -21.67 19.13
N ALA A 547 14.84 -21.47 20.46
CA ALA A 547 15.19 -22.53 21.42
C ALA A 547 14.25 -23.75 21.34
N GLU A 548 12.97 -23.52 21.07
CA GLU A 548 11.97 -24.57 20.83
C GLU A 548 12.26 -25.35 19.55
N LYS A 549 12.56 -24.67 18.45
CA LYS A 549 12.86 -25.30 17.16
C LYS A 549 14.19 -26.08 17.18
N TYR A 550 15.24 -25.57 17.83
CA TYR A 550 16.44 -26.38 18.07
C TYR A 550 16.13 -27.62 18.92
N GLN A 551 15.22 -27.54 19.89
CA GLN A 551 14.80 -28.70 20.67
C GLN A 551 14.03 -29.72 19.81
N ASN A 552 13.22 -29.27 18.86
CA ASN A 552 12.54 -30.15 17.91
C ASN A 552 13.55 -30.86 17.00
N ALA A 553 14.56 -30.14 16.48
CA ALA A 553 15.65 -30.74 15.71
C ALA A 553 16.39 -31.84 16.49
N ILE A 554 16.74 -31.58 17.76
CA ILE A 554 17.38 -32.57 18.64
C ILE A 554 16.48 -33.80 18.81
N SER A 555 15.18 -33.59 19.05
CA SER A 555 14.22 -34.68 19.23
C SER A 555 14.11 -35.53 17.97
N SER A 556 14.14 -34.94 16.77
CA SER A 556 14.08 -35.67 15.49
C SER A 556 15.28 -36.60 15.26
N LEU A 557 16.45 -36.30 15.82
CA LEU A 557 17.65 -37.13 15.71
C LEU A 557 17.81 -38.14 16.86
N THR A 558 17.06 -37.97 17.96
CA THR A 558 17.27 -38.76 19.18
C THR A 558 16.56 -40.11 19.09
N GLY A 559 17.33 -41.20 19.24
CA GLY A 559 16.77 -42.55 19.36
C GLY A 559 16.26 -43.15 18.05
N VAL A 560 16.72 -42.63 16.92
CA VAL A 560 16.42 -43.12 15.57
C VAL A 560 17.05 -44.51 15.35
N ASP A 561 16.32 -45.45 14.73
CA ASP A 561 16.92 -46.70 14.26
C ASP A 561 17.75 -46.41 13.00
N THR A 562 19.05 -46.24 13.17
CA THR A 562 19.99 -45.92 12.08
C THR A 562 20.16 -47.06 11.07
N SER A 563 19.53 -48.22 11.28
CA SER A 563 19.46 -49.30 10.30
C SER A 563 18.22 -49.24 9.41
N ASP A 564 17.24 -48.40 9.74
CA ASP A 564 16.05 -48.15 8.92
C ASP A 564 16.25 -46.90 8.04
N VAL A 565 16.30 -47.12 6.73
CA VAL A 565 16.45 -46.07 5.71
C VAL A 565 15.36 -45.00 5.83
N SER A 566 14.12 -45.39 6.13
CA SER A 566 12.99 -44.46 6.22
C SER A 566 13.09 -43.60 7.46
N GLU A 567 13.45 -44.19 8.61
CA GLU A 567 13.60 -43.42 9.85
C GLU A 567 14.77 -42.44 9.76
N VAL A 568 15.93 -42.87 9.24
CA VAL A 568 17.09 -42.00 9.02
C VAL A 568 16.75 -40.83 8.11
N ARG A 569 16.01 -41.10 7.02
CA ARG A 569 15.58 -40.09 6.05
C ARG A 569 14.67 -39.04 6.68
N THR A 570 13.62 -39.47 7.38
CA THR A 570 12.70 -38.54 8.06
C THR A 570 13.41 -37.75 9.16
N ALA A 571 14.27 -38.40 9.95
CA ALA A 571 15.01 -37.77 11.03
C ALA A 571 15.92 -36.63 10.54
N LYS A 572 16.77 -36.90 9.52
CA LYS A 572 17.71 -35.91 9.00
C LYS A 572 17.00 -34.73 8.33
N THR A 573 15.95 -35.00 7.55
CA THR A 573 15.16 -33.96 6.88
C THR A 573 14.52 -33.05 7.93
N ASN A 574 13.80 -33.61 8.91
CA ASN A 574 13.15 -32.81 9.95
C ASN A 574 14.15 -31.99 10.78
N ALA A 575 15.29 -32.58 11.14
CA ALA A 575 16.32 -31.87 11.88
C ALA A 575 16.86 -30.65 11.14
N TYR A 576 17.10 -30.80 9.83
CA TYR A 576 17.52 -29.70 8.96
C TYR A 576 16.47 -28.58 8.89
N LEU A 577 15.20 -28.92 8.66
CA LEU A 577 14.14 -27.92 8.57
C LEU A 577 13.97 -27.12 9.87
N TYR A 578 13.98 -27.82 11.01
CA TYR A 578 13.91 -27.18 12.31
C TYR A 578 15.15 -26.34 12.63
N GLU A 579 16.34 -26.76 12.19
CA GLU A 579 17.57 -25.97 12.38
C GLU A 579 17.51 -24.65 11.61
N VAL A 580 17.10 -24.67 10.34
CA VAL A 580 17.02 -23.46 9.52
C VAL A 580 16.00 -22.47 10.08
N GLU A 581 14.81 -22.94 10.43
CA GLU A 581 13.78 -22.12 11.08
C GLU A 581 14.28 -21.53 12.41
N ALA A 582 14.99 -22.34 13.22
CA ALA A 582 15.57 -21.87 14.47
C ALA A 582 16.64 -20.79 14.26
N ASN A 583 17.48 -20.93 13.23
CA ASN A 583 18.49 -19.93 12.88
C ASN A 583 17.84 -18.59 12.51
N ASP A 584 16.78 -18.59 11.68
CA ASP A 584 16.04 -17.37 11.32
C ASP A 584 15.38 -16.70 12.53
N TYR A 585 14.75 -17.47 13.43
CA TYR A 585 14.21 -16.90 14.67
C TYR A 585 15.30 -16.31 15.58
N LEU A 586 16.46 -16.96 15.67
CA LEU A 586 17.58 -16.45 16.46
C LEU A 586 18.13 -15.14 15.85
N GLU A 587 18.27 -15.09 14.54
CA GLU A 587 18.65 -13.90 13.78
C GLU A 587 17.65 -12.76 13.98
N ALA A 588 16.34 -13.05 13.90
CA ALA A 588 15.27 -12.08 14.17
C ALA A 588 15.34 -11.55 15.61
N ALA A 589 15.61 -12.41 16.59
CA ALA A 589 15.80 -11.99 17.98
C ALA A 589 16.99 -11.02 18.13
N LYS A 590 18.11 -11.30 17.45
CA LYS A 590 19.29 -10.41 17.40
C LYS A 590 18.94 -9.06 16.76
N LYS A 591 18.21 -9.06 15.63
CA LYS A 591 17.74 -7.83 14.96
C LYS A 591 16.82 -7.00 15.86
N CYS A 592 15.83 -7.62 16.52
CA CYS A 592 14.99 -6.96 17.52
C CYS A 592 15.82 -6.36 18.65
N TYR A 593 16.79 -7.12 19.19
CA TYR A 593 17.68 -6.63 20.23
C TYR A 593 18.35 -5.35 19.78
N TYR A 594 18.90 -5.26 18.57
CA TYR A 594 19.59 -4.04 18.10
C TYR A 594 18.68 -2.95 17.53
N GLY A 595 17.36 -3.15 17.52
CA GLY A 595 16.37 -2.13 17.11
C GLY A 595 15.96 -2.18 15.64
N ALA A 596 16.28 -3.27 14.94
CA ALA A 596 15.81 -3.57 13.58
C ALA A 596 14.56 -4.49 13.64
N GLU A 597 13.56 -4.12 14.43
CA GLU A 597 12.36 -4.95 14.67
C GLU A 597 11.56 -5.17 13.38
N ASP A 598 11.55 -4.19 12.48
CA ASP A 598 10.79 -4.24 11.23
C ASP A 598 11.35 -5.27 10.23
N THR A 599 12.67 -5.45 10.15
CA THR A 599 13.26 -6.52 9.33
C THR A 599 13.32 -7.86 10.06
N ALA A 600 13.24 -7.87 11.39
CA ALA A 600 13.05 -9.10 12.17
C ALA A 600 11.68 -9.71 11.89
N GLU A 601 10.61 -8.91 11.89
CA GLU A 601 9.26 -9.37 11.53
C GLU A 601 9.19 -9.90 10.08
N ILE A 602 9.85 -9.22 9.13
CA ILE A 602 9.94 -9.69 7.73
C ILE A 602 10.67 -11.03 7.64
N LEU A 603 11.73 -11.24 8.42
CA LEU A 603 12.53 -12.47 8.34
C LEU A 603 11.72 -13.72 8.69
N VAL A 604 10.81 -13.60 9.66
CA VAL A 604 10.05 -14.73 10.21
C VAL A 604 8.58 -14.70 9.83
N SER A 605 8.12 -13.73 9.02
CA SER A 605 6.71 -13.64 8.60
C SER A 605 6.26 -14.91 7.91
N GLU A 606 7.19 -15.57 7.22
CA GLU A 606 7.00 -16.85 6.55
C GLU A 606 6.61 -18.02 7.47
N TYR A 607 7.05 -18.01 8.73
CA TYR A 607 6.77 -19.07 9.69
C TYR A 607 5.52 -18.79 10.55
N GLU A 608 5.07 -17.52 10.59
CA GLU A 608 4.02 -17.08 11.51
C GLU A 608 2.62 -16.97 10.87
N GLU A 609 2.49 -17.07 9.54
CA GLU A 609 1.20 -16.95 8.86
C GLU A 609 0.49 -18.30 8.63
N GLU A 610 -0.54 -18.59 9.45
CA GLU A 610 -1.56 -19.62 9.15
C GLU A 610 -2.50 -19.12 8.00
N ASN A 611 -2.26 -19.58 6.76
CA ASN A 611 -3.05 -19.47 5.50
C ASN A 611 -3.00 -18.15 4.69
N ASP A 612 -2.46 -18.18 3.46
CA ASP A 612 -3.17 -18.49 2.18
C ASP A 612 -2.23 -18.35 0.96
N VAL A 613 -1.03 -17.76 1.12
CA VAL A 613 0.13 -17.88 0.21
C VAL A 613 1.38 -17.63 1.04
N THR A 614 2.00 -18.65 1.61
CA THR A 614 3.17 -18.48 2.50
C THR A 614 4.40 -19.14 1.91
N PHE A 615 5.39 -18.31 1.61
CA PHE A 615 6.74 -18.70 1.22
C PHE A 615 7.62 -18.74 2.46
N GLY A 616 8.26 -19.88 2.75
CA GLY A 616 9.29 -20.09 3.78
C GLY A 616 9.73 -21.56 3.82
N LEU A 617 10.91 -21.89 4.36
CA LEU A 617 11.42 -23.27 4.30
C LEU A 617 10.36 -24.28 4.75
N VAL A 618 9.72 -24.12 5.90
CA VAL A 618 8.75 -25.11 6.40
C VAL A 618 7.50 -25.24 5.51
N SER A 619 6.96 -24.16 4.93
CA SER A 619 5.84 -24.24 3.97
C SER A 619 6.26 -24.84 2.62
N LEU A 620 7.55 -24.73 2.27
CA LEU A 620 8.14 -25.32 1.08
C LEU A 620 8.28 -26.85 1.16
N PHE A 621 8.22 -27.47 2.35
CA PHE A 621 8.30 -28.93 2.53
C PHE A 621 7.06 -29.56 3.17
N ALA A 622 6.06 -28.76 3.58
CA ALA A 622 4.83 -29.23 4.24
C ALA A 622 3.76 -29.77 3.26
N SER A 623 4.15 -30.54 2.23
CA SER A 623 3.24 -31.05 1.19
C SER A 623 2.10 -31.90 1.75
N ASP A 624 2.30 -32.56 2.89
CA ASP A 624 1.28 -33.45 3.48
C ASP A 624 0.07 -32.68 4.01
N PHE A 625 0.23 -31.41 4.40
CA PHE A 625 -0.87 -30.55 4.86
C PHE A 625 -1.73 -30.01 3.70
N LEU A 626 -1.09 -29.71 2.55
CA LEU A 626 -1.78 -29.17 1.38
C LEU A 626 -2.54 -30.25 0.60
N ASP A 627 -2.02 -31.48 0.53
CA ASP A 627 -2.73 -32.59 -0.12
C ASP A 627 -4.00 -32.98 0.65
N GLU A 628 -4.01 -32.90 1.98
CA GLU A 628 -5.19 -33.19 2.80
C GLU A 628 -6.28 -32.10 2.65
N ILE A 629 -5.89 -30.83 2.49
CA ILE A 629 -6.79 -29.72 2.16
C ILE A 629 -7.30 -29.82 0.71
N ASN A 630 -6.45 -30.21 -0.24
CA ASN A 630 -6.81 -30.33 -1.66
C ASN A 630 -7.72 -31.55 -1.90
N ASP A 631 -7.53 -32.65 -1.17
CA ASP A 631 -8.46 -33.78 -1.14
C ASP A 631 -9.81 -33.38 -0.51
N TYR A 632 -9.82 -32.53 0.52
CA TYR A 632 -11.07 -31.97 1.08
C TYR A 632 -11.79 -31.01 0.14
N LEU A 633 -11.05 -30.20 -0.63
CA LEU A 633 -11.60 -29.26 -1.61
C LEU A 633 -12.08 -29.96 -2.90
N SER A 634 -11.43 -31.06 -3.29
CA SER A 634 -11.84 -31.86 -4.46
C SER A 634 -13.16 -32.62 -4.24
N PHE A 635 -13.58 -32.82 -2.99
CA PHE A 635 -14.88 -33.39 -2.63
C PHE A 635 -16.04 -32.39 -2.69
N ILE A 636 -15.79 -31.11 -2.98
CA ILE A 636 -16.84 -30.10 -3.17
C ILE A 636 -17.27 -30.13 -4.64
N PRO A 637 -18.48 -30.62 -4.98
CA PRO A 637 -18.95 -30.56 -6.36
C PRO A 637 -19.17 -29.09 -6.74
N TYR A 638 -18.36 -28.58 -7.66
CA TYR A 638 -18.57 -27.28 -8.30
C TYR A 638 -19.99 -27.26 -8.89
N SER A 639 -20.89 -26.52 -8.25
CA SER A 639 -22.18 -26.15 -8.85
C SER A 639 -22.05 -24.76 -9.45
N GLU A 640 -22.22 -24.70 -10.76
CA GLU A 640 -22.35 -23.49 -11.56
C GLU A 640 -23.41 -22.53 -10.98
N GLU A 641 -23.16 -21.23 -11.17
CA GLU A 641 -24.04 -20.08 -10.93
C GLU A 641 -24.25 -19.61 -9.47
N ILE A 642 -23.40 -18.68 -9.01
CA ILE A 642 -23.83 -17.61 -8.10
C ILE A 642 -23.47 -16.26 -8.72
N ASN A 643 -24.51 -15.58 -9.19
CA ASN A 643 -24.49 -14.25 -9.75
C ASN A 643 -24.86 -13.25 -8.64
N THR A 644 -23.93 -12.43 -8.15
CA THR A 644 -24.26 -11.29 -7.29
C THR A 644 -23.37 -10.08 -7.57
N SER A 645 -23.90 -9.18 -8.41
CA SER A 645 -23.48 -7.78 -8.49
C SER A 645 -23.83 -7.03 -7.19
N VAL A 646 -22.85 -6.48 -6.48
CA VAL A 646 -23.05 -5.44 -5.46
C VAL A 646 -21.91 -4.41 -5.56
N PRO A 647 -22.20 -3.10 -5.70
CA PRO A 647 -21.19 -2.06 -5.72
C PRO A 647 -20.83 -1.59 -4.30
N GLY A 648 -19.54 -1.39 -4.05
CA GLY A 648 -19.03 -0.68 -2.87
C GLY A 648 -18.83 -1.58 -1.64
N GLY A 649 -17.56 -1.96 -1.43
CA GLY A 649 -16.97 -2.58 -0.24
C GLY A 649 -17.89 -3.23 0.80
N MET A 650 -17.96 -4.57 0.81
CA MET A 650 -18.06 -5.37 2.05
C MET A 650 -18.00 -6.88 1.78
N LEU A 651 -17.17 -7.56 2.60
CA LEU A 651 -17.33 -8.90 3.18
C LEU A 651 -17.95 -9.99 2.27
N THR A 652 -17.10 -10.85 1.69
CA THR A 652 -17.55 -12.13 1.11
C THR A 652 -17.77 -13.13 2.24
N VAL A 653 -19.00 -13.63 2.38
CA VAL A 653 -19.35 -14.69 3.33
C VAL A 653 -19.63 -15.95 2.54
N ILE A 654 -18.73 -16.93 2.62
CA ILE A 654 -18.95 -18.27 2.08
C ILE A 654 -19.52 -19.13 3.20
N VAL A 655 -20.74 -19.63 3.02
CA VAL A 655 -21.38 -20.56 3.95
C VAL A 655 -21.12 -21.96 3.42
N LEU A 656 -20.18 -22.67 4.04
CA LEU A 656 -19.93 -24.09 3.75
C LEU A 656 -21.01 -24.94 4.44
N LEU A 657 -21.47 -25.99 3.76
CA LEU A 657 -22.58 -26.88 4.14
C LEU A 657 -22.39 -27.59 5.51
N CYS A 658 -21.26 -27.43 6.19
CA CYS A 658 -20.97 -27.96 7.52
C CYS A 658 -20.96 -26.91 8.65
N GLY A 659 -21.42 -25.68 8.41
CA GLY A 659 -21.64 -24.69 9.48
C GLY A 659 -20.43 -23.82 9.86
N ALA A 660 -19.32 -23.90 9.11
CA ALA A 660 -18.24 -22.94 9.21
C ALA A 660 -18.55 -21.70 8.35
N VAL A 661 -18.47 -20.52 8.97
CA VAL A 661 -18.53 -19.23 8.30
C VAL A 661 -17.11 -18.69 8.25
N VAL A 662 -16.47 -18.76 7.08
CA VAL A 662 -15.17 -18.12 6.85
C VAL A 662 -15.43 -16.67 6.47
N VAL A 663 -14.90 -15.75 7.28
CA VAL A 663 -15.01 -14.31 7.04
C VAL A 663 -13.66 -13.83 6.52
N PHE A 664 -13.57 -13.61 5.21
CA PHE A 664 -12.42 -12.93 4.63
C PHE A 664 -12.48 -11.45 5.02
N ARG A 665 -11.55 -11.03 5.88
CA ARG A 665 -11.12 -9.64 5.93
C ARG A 665 -9.84 -9.55 5.11
N PRO A 666 -9.80 -8.81 3.99
CA PRO A 666 -8.50 -8.38 3.49
C PRO A 666 -7.78 -7.66 4.64
N LYS A 667 -6.52 -8.04 4.91
CA LYS A 667 -5.60 -7.27 5.77
C LYS A 667 -5.79 -5.82 5.38
N SER A 668 -6.08 -4.96 6.36
CA SER A 668 -6.39 -3.56 6.10
C SER A 668 -5.23 -2.98 5.33
N SER A 669 -5.43 -2.77 4.04
CA SER A 669 -4.57 -1.97 3.23
C SER A 669 -4.47 -0.63 3.98
N GLY A 670 -3.25 -0.14 4.23
CA GLY A 670 -2.93 0.95 5.18
C GLY A 670 -3.63 2.30 4.93
N TYR A 671 -4.58 2.34 4.00
CA TYR A 671 -5.43 3.46 3.63
C TYR A 671 -6.34 3.87 4.79
N LYS A 672 -5.82 4.78 5.63
CA LYS A 672 -6.66 5.52 6.57
C LYS A 672 -7.18 6.77 5.88
N ARG A 673 -8.46 6.75 5.48
CA ARG A 673 -9.19 8.00 5.19
C ARG A 673 -9.25 8.83 6.46
N ARG A 674 -8.82 10.10 6.43
CA ARG A 674 -9.04 11.03 7.55
C ARG A 674 -10.54 11.22 7.71
N TRP A 675 -11.12 10.70 8.80
CA TRP A 675 -12.49 11.02 9.22
C TRP A 675 -12.40 12.05 10.35
N LYS A 676 -12.95 13.25 10.13
CA LYS A 676 -13.17 14.26 11.19
C LYS A 676 -14.40 13.91 12.02
#